data_AF-A0A010RJV4-F1
#
_entry.id   AF-A0A010RJV4-F1
#
_cell.length_a   1.000
_cell.length_b   1.000
_cell.length_c   1.000
_cell.angle_alpha   90.00
_cell.angle_beta   90.00
_cell.angle_gamma   90.00
#
_symmetry.space_group_name_H-M   'P 1'
#
loop_
_entity.id
_entity.type
_entity.pdbx_description
1 polymer ?
#
loop_
_entity_poly.entity_id
_entity_poly.type
_entity_poly.pdbx_seq_one_letter_code
_entity_poly.pdbx_strand_id
1 'polypeptide(L)'
;MSSNHAIVIQGAGKAQVVEASVPKLRDDYLIVKVKAVALNPTDILHIDLFAVTGARVGCDYAGVVEEVGAKVAKSFKKGDRIAGVAHGSNAVHHEDGTFAEYITVKGDLQLRIPDNVTFEEAATLGVSVTTVGQGLYQSLGLPYFDKPSTEKLPVLIYGGSAATGALAIQYAKLSGLHVITTASPHNFAYLKKLGADEILDYKSATVVEDIKKSAGGQLKHVLDCISSESSADISVKAIAEDGGVYSTLRPVPAELVSAINGKVTTKMTLAYTAIGEPCQFGPQALPAIPADLEFGSKFWADTERLLGEGKIVAHKPTVNEGGSGFEGVLKGLDLLRQGKPPKPLKMRSSLLSSLLCLCLATSSTSARHVHQLRADFNLASLPQAHSARGLPAADGKKGVLLMNRIGPSTSELYIANADGTNEQKLLGNASSFEYHAAFSPDGKYVTFTTERNGDGNSDLYRCSFSAGTTSGGNTTTSSSASCSNLEELIATPSVEDAGALSPDGTKVAYVSTENGYRANIWVLDIATGARRNLTNTHEIAGDPLLPDGHFRPSWSPDGEWIAFASDRNTAWRGHGNGTGWEHTQELSVYVVRPDGSGFRQVATKTGYCLGSPKWSPDGKRILYYEITTEQTWDAHRPESLAAAVSQIVSVDFETGEDRIEHTSGASVKMFPQWLADDDDSTSDGSSSSNNIAYLIKGGDNEGYNYTSGAHPPVKAAIRSPAWSPDGRFVIYEKVGFTARAMEKPLYSWDADWEYRSTDVFPQLSLQGRLVITQKQLGNSSIVSMNPDGTDLKLVFDSSKTGEIDAALVAKGLAGAFQPAWSSDGQWIAFGLGSWFQSRATGKARVYRTTSNGSFYEALTDGSVHSGFPSYSPDGRSLVFREWGVRYGLRVIDLETKTVRSLTNATDNLPFWSPDGERIVFTRKTSATNFDVCTIRPDGSDLQTLTSSGANDAHAVWSHDGRILYSSGMYGFRDEAAIYDQTFQPYGQIIVMDADGSNKRMLTDSLWEDSMPLYVPNEFLV
;
A
#
# COMPACT_ATOMS: atom_id res chain seq x y z
N MET A 1 19.90 -34.97 -26.56
CA MET A 1 18.48 -34.88 -26.18
C MET A 1 17.86 -33.78 -27.04
N SER A 2 16.58 -33.88 -27.40
CA SER A 2 15.90 -32.79 -28.11
C SER A 2 15.71 -31.61 -27.14
N SER A 3 16.13 -30.42 -27.56
CA SER A 3 15.82 -29.16 -26.86
C SER A 3 14.29 -28.97 -26.81
N ASN A 4 13.79 -28.46 -25.68
CA ASN A 4 12.37 -28.13 -25.48
C ASN A 4 12.30 -26.68 -25.03
N HIS A 5 11.93 -25.76 -25.92
CA HIS A 5 11.80 -24.36 -25.56
C HIS A 5 10.51 -24.12 -24.78
N ALA A 6 10.59 -23.25 -23.76
CA ALA A 6 9.47 -22.91 -22.89
C ALA A 6 9.49 -21.42 -22.51
N ILE A 7 8.32 -20.85 -22.21
CA ILE A 7 8.23 -19.54 -21.54
C ILE A 7 8.24 -19.76 -20.03
N VAL A 8 9.25 -19.19 -19.37
CA VAL A 8 9.50 -19.37 -17.94
C VAL A 8 9.62 -18.01 -17.24
N ILE A 9 8.95 -17.88 -16.09
CA ILE A 9 9.02 -16.71 -15.22
C ILE A 9 10.46 -16.54 -14.70
N GLN A 10 11.01 -15.34 -14.83
CA GLN A 10 12.34 -14.95 -14.34
C GLN A 10 12.28 -14.03 -13.11
N GLY A 11 11.09 -13.52 -12.81
CA GLY A 11 10.80 -12.58 -11.72
C GLY A 11 9.47 -11.86 -12.00
N ALA A 12 9.03 -11.02 -11.06
CA ALA A 12 7.79 -10.26 -11.21
C ALA A 12 7.80 -9.39 -12.49
N GLY A 13 6.71 -9.47 -13.26
CA GLY A 13 6.54 -8.79 -14.55
C GLY A 13 7.40 -9.35 -15.70
N LYS A 14 8.22 -10.38 -15.46
CA LYS A 14 9.22 -10.87 -16.42
C LYS A 14 9.12 -12.38 -16.67
N ALA A 15 8.71 -12.75 -17.87
CA ALA A 15 8.86 -14.09 -18.42
C ALA A 15 9.68 -14.03 -19.72
N GLN A 16 10.45 -15.08 -20.01
CA GLN A 16 11.28 -15.15 -21.22
C GLN A 16 11.25 -16.56 -21.82
N VAL A 17 11.59 -16.67 -23.10
CA VAL A 17 11.83 -17.96 -23.76
C VAL A 17 13.17 -18.52 -23.29
N VAL A 18 13.17 -19.77 -22.81
CA VAL A 18 14.38 -20.50 -22.39
C VAL A 18 14.41 -21.89 -23.01
N GLU A 19 15.60 -22.47 -23.15
CA GLU A 19 15.72 -23.92 -23.35
C GLU A 19 15.44 -24.64 -22.01
N ALA A 20 14.61 -25.66 -22.05
CA ALA A 20 14.21 -26.47 -20.90
C ALA A 20 14.27 -27.97 -21.23
N SER A 21 14.13 -28.81 -20.20
CA SER A 21 13.95 -30.25 -20.36
C SER A 21 12.52 -30.59 -20.84
N VAL A 22 12.38 -31.71 -21.54
CA VAL A 22 11.08 -32.39 -21.66
C VAL A 22 10.67 -32.87 -20.25
N PRO A 23 9.43 -32.63 -19.78
CA PRO A 23 8.97 -33.11 -18.48
C PRO A 23 9.06 -34.63 -18.35
N LYS A 24 9.17 -35.14 -17.12
CA LYS A 24 9.06 -36.57 -16.86
C LYS A 24 7.58 -37.00 -16.88
N LEU A 25 7.31 -38.19 -17.41
CA LEU A 25 5.98 -38.79 -17.35
C LEU A 25 5.65 -39.17 -15.90
N ARG A 26 4.57 -38.60 -15.35
CA ARG A 26 3.92 -39.06 -14.11
C ARG A 26 2.85 -40.11 -14.44
N ASP A 27 2.57 -41.00 -13.50
CA ASP A 27 1.67 -42.15 -13.72
C ASP A 27 0.27 -41.76 -14.24
N ASP A 28 -0.30 -40.66 -13.78
CA ASP A 28 -1.65 -40.16 -14.09
C ASP A 28 -1.63 -38.93 -15.01
N TYR A 29 -0.51 -38.73 -15.71
CA TYR A 29 -0.29 -37.63 -16.66
C TYR A 29 -0.03 -38.15 -18.09
N LEU A 30 -0.04 -37.23 -19.04
CA LEU A 30 0.35 -37.40 -20.42
C LEU A 30 1.58 -36.54 -20.72
N ILE A 31 2.46 -36.98 -21.63
CA ILE A 31 3.39 -36.08 -22.32
C ILE A 31 2.79 -35.72 -23.67
N VAL A 32 2.76 -34.43 -23.99
CA VAL A 32 2.08 -33.89 -25.17
C VAL A 32 3.02 -32.98 -25.95
N LYS A 33 3.07 -33.17 -27.28
CA LYS A 33 3.70 -32.23 -28.21
C LYS A 33 2.71 -31.14 -28.61
N VAL A 34 2.96 -29.91 -28.19
CA VAL A 34 2.05 -28.77 -28.37
C VAL A 34 1.97 -28.37 -29.85
N LYS A 35 0.78 -27.90 -30.26
CA LYS A 35 0.48 -27.39 -31.61
C LYS A 35 -0.10 -25.98 -31.60
N ALA A 36 -0.94 -25.68 -30.61
CA ALA A 36 -1.46 -24.35 -30.36
C ALA A 36 -1.59 -24.11 -28.84
N VAL A 37 -1.55 -22.85 -28.43
CA VAL A 37 -1.82 -22.39 -27.06
C VAL A 37 -2.78 -21.21 -27.10
N ALA A 38 -3.56 -21.01 -26.05
CA ALA A 38 -4.41 -19.84 -25.88
C ALA A 38 -3.93 -19.00 -24.69
N LEU A 39 -4.16 -17.69 -24.75
CA LEU A 39 -3.68 -16.73 -23.74
C LEU A 39 -4.85 -16.33 -22.84
N ASN A 40 -4.63 -16.42 -21.54
CA ASN A 40 -5.63 -16.13 -20.52
C ASN A 40 -5.18 -14.99 -19.60
N PRO A 41 -6.12 -14.22 -19.02
CA PRO A 41 -5.79 -13.21 -18.01
C PRO A 41 -5.04 -13.79 -16.80
N THR A 42 -5.20 -15.08 -16.49
CA THR A 42 -4.46 -15.75 -15.41
C THR A 42 -2.98 -15.93 -15.72
N ASP A 43 -2.58 -16.08 -17.00
CA ASP A 43 -1.18 -16.22 -17.38
C ASP A 43 -0.40 -14.94 -17.05
N ILE A 44 -0.99 -13.78 -17.35
CA ILE A 44 -0.49 -12.46 -16.96
C ILE A 44 -0.49 -12.30 -15.44
N LEU A 45 -1.59 -12.67 -14.77
CA LEU A 45 -1.72 -12.54 -13.32
C LEU A 45 -0.58 -13.24 -12.57
N HIS A 46 -0.17 -14.42 -13.05
CA HIS A 46 0.96 -15.15 -12.47
C HIS A 46 2.33 -14.58 -12.87
N ILE A 47 2.51 -14.01 -14.06
CA ILE A 47 3.77 -13.33 -14.40
C ILE A 47 3.93 -12.03 -13.57
N ASP A 48 2.85 -11.28 -13.41
CA ASP A 48 2.91 -9.90 -12.91
C ASP A 48 2.72 -9.79 -11.38
N LEU A 49 1.82 -10.60 -10.78
CA LEU A 49 1.46 -10.50 -9.35
C LEU A 49 1.86 -11.73 -8.52
N PHE A 50 1.80 -12.95 -9.07
CA PHE A 50 2.09 -14.20 -8.35
C PHE A 50 3.35 -14.91 -8.89
N ALA A 51 4.38 -14.13 -9.21
CA ALA A 51 5.54 -14.61 -9.94
C ALA A 51 6.37 -15.64 -9.18
N VAL A 52 6.43 -16.87 -9.70
CA VAL A 52 7.29 -17.93 -9.20
C VAL A 52 8.44 -18.15 -10.19
N THR A 53 9.63 -17.66 -9.85
CA THR A 53 10.82 -17.80 -10.69
C THR A 53 11.12 -19.27 -10.99
N GLY A 54 11.29 -19.59 -12.28
CA GLY A 54 11.50 -20.94 -12.77
C GLY A 54 10.23 -21.70 -13.17
N ALA A 55 9.02 -21.21 -12.83
CA ALA A 55 7.78 -21.82 -13.27
C ALA A 55 7.47 -21.52 -14.75
N ARG A 56 7.00 -22.54 -15.48
CA ARG A 56 6.51 -22.42 -16.86
C ARG A 56 5.13 -21.77 -16.88
N VAL A 57 4.91 -20.85 -17.81
CA VAL A 57 3.64 -20.13 -17.98
C VAL A 57 2.66 -20.95 -18.84
N GLY A 58 1.37 -20.67 -18.71
CA GLY A 58 0.33 -21.12 -19.64
C GLY A 58 -0.60 -22.17 -19.07
N CYS A 59 -1.92 -21.91 -19.10
CA CYS A 59 -2.94 -22.90 -18.72
C CYS A 59 -3.48 -23.74 -19.89
N ASP A 60 -3.49 -23.18 -21.11
CA ASP A 60 -4.29 -23.72 -22.22
C ASP A 60 -3.43 -24.22 -23.37
N TYR A 61 -3.82 -25.33 -23.99
CA TYR A 61 -3.12 -25.91 -25.13
C TYR A 61 -4.03 -26.79 -26.00
N ALA A 62 -3.54 -27.07 -27.20
CA ALA A 62 -3.95 -28.20 -28.03
C ALA A 62 -2.70 -28.85 -28.64
N GLY A 63 -2.64 -30.18 -28.70
CA GLY A 63 -1.43 -30.91 -29.07
C GLY A 63 -1.67 -32.38 -29.42
N VAL A 64 -0.57 -33.13 -29.56
CA VAL A 64 -0.58 -34.56 -29.90
C VAL A 64 0.06 -35.36 -28.77
N VAL A 65 -0.61 -36.41 -28.30
CA VAL A 65 -0.10 -37.32 -27.26
C VAL A 65 1.18 -38.00 -27.74
N GLU A 66 2.23 -37.91 -26.94
CA GLU A 66 3.51 -38.57 -27.18
C GLU A 66 3.70 -39.79 -26.27
N GLU A 67 3.32 -39.67 -24.99
CA GLU A 67 3.37 -40.74 -23.99
C GLU A 67 2.16 -40.68 -23.04
N VAL A 68 1.77 -41.82 -22.47
CA VAL A 68 0.58 -41.99 -21.62
C VAL A 68 0.99 -42.69 -20.33
N GLY A 69 0.66 -42.08 -19.18
CA GLY A 69 0.95 -42.65 -17.86
C GLY A 69 0.07 -43.87 -17.54
N ALA A 70 0.61 -44.79 -16.74
CA ALA A 70 -0.01 -46.09 -16.44
C ALA A 70 -1.32 -46.04 -15.62
N LYS A 71 -1.68 -44.89 -15.05
CA LYS A 71 -2.88 -44.67 -14.22
C LYS A 71 -3.90 -43.72 -14.87
N VAL A 72 -3.66 -43.21 -16.08
CA VAL A 72 -4.66 -42.40 -16.81
C VAL A 72 -5.86 -43.28 -17.16
N ALA A 73 -7.06 -42.90 -16.72
CA ALA A 73 -8.26 -43.73 -16.87
C ALA A 73 -8.88 -43.61 -18.28
N LYS A 74 -8.79 -42.43 -18.91
CA LYS A 74 -9.18 -42.21 -20.31
C LYS A 74 -8.24 -42.95 -21.26
N SER A 75 -8.83 -43.60 -22.26
CA SER A 75 -8.16 -44.47 -23.24
C SER A 75 -7.34 -43.72 -24.31
N PHE A 76 -6.49 -42.79 -23.89
CA PHE A 76 -5.57 -42.08 -24.79
C PHE A 76 -4.47 -43.00 -25.32
N LYS A 77 -3.98 -42.71 -26.52
CA LYS A 77 -2.81 -43.36 -27.12
C LYS A 77 -1.92 -42.35 -27.83
N LYS A 78 -0.64 -42.70 -28.01
CA LYS A 78 0.31 -41.91 -28.82
C LYS A 78 -0.29 -41.59 -30.19
N GLY A 79 -0.23 -40.32 -30.60
CA GLY A 79 -0.81 -39.82 -31.84
C GLY A 79 -2.24 -39.25 -31.72
N ASP A 80 -2.94 -39.44 -30.59
CA ASP A 80 -4.23 -38.79 -30.37
C ASP A 80 -4.07 -37.26 -30.35
N ARG A 81 -4.99 -36.55 -31.03
CA ARG A 81 -5.12 -35.09 -30.98
C ARG A 81 -5.91 -34.72 -29.74
N ILE A 82 -5.34 -33.96 -28.81
CA ILE A 82 -5.98 -33.60 -27.54
C ILE A 82 -5.84 -32.12 -27.19
N ALA A 83 -6.78 -31.62 -26.40
CA ALA A 83 -6.75 -30.29 -25.80
C ALA A 83 -7.30 -30.35 -24.37
N GLY A 84 -6.98 -29.35 -23.57
CA GLY A 84 -7.53 -29.21 -22.23
C GLY A 84 -6.76 -28.20 -21.39
N VAL A 85 -6.72 -28.44 -20.08
CA VAL A 85 -6.18 -27.52 -19.08
C VAL A 85 -4.96 -28.11 -18.36
N ALA A 86 -4.04 -27.22 -17.98
CA ALA A 86 -2.97 -27.49 -17.02
C ALA A 86 -2.91 -26.38 -15.94
N HIS A 87 -2.16 -26.63 -14.87
CA HIS A 87 -1.86 -25.60 -13.88
C HIS A 87 -0.67 -24.75 -14.38
N GLY A 88 -0.97 -23.73 -15.18
CA GLY A 88 0.02 -22.74 -15.61
C GLY A 88 0.65 -22.01 -14.43
N SER A 89 1.96 -21.79 -14.47
CA SER A 89 2.75 -21.13 -13.43
C SER A 89 2.69 -21.80 -12.05
N ASN A 90 2.46 -23.12 -11.99
CA ASN A 90 2.35 -23.90 -10.76
C ASN A 90 3.63 -23.79 -9.88
N ALA A 91 3.47 -23.26 -8.67
CA ALA A 91 4.55 -23.10 -7.69
C ALA A 91 5.09 -24.42 -7.09
N VAL A 92 4.29 -25.49 -7.16
CA VAL A 92 4.65 -26.82 -6.62
C VAL A 92 5.35 -27.67 -7.67
N HIS A 93 4.90 -27.56 -8.92
CA HIS A 93 5.43 -28.30 -10.07
C HIS A 93 5.69 -27.34 -11.24
N HIS A 94 6.87 -26.70 -11.20
CA HIS A 94 7.29 -25.66 -12.15
C HIS A 94 7.23 -26.07 -13.65
N GLU A 95 7.13 -27.36 -13.96
CA GLU A 95 7.09 -27.90 -15.32
C GLU A 95 5.68 -28.05 -15.92
N ASP A 96 4.61 -27.75 -15.16
CA ASP A 96 3.20 -27.95 -15.55
C ASP A 96 2.66 -26.94 -16.58
N GLY A 97 3.34 -25.83 -16.83
CA GLY A 97 2.88 -24.78 -17.74
C GLY A 97 2.88 -25.17 -19.22
N THR A 98 1.85 -24.75 -19.95
CA THR A 98 1.58 -25.18 -21.33
C THR A 98 2.41 -24.48 -22.41
N PHE A 99 3.07 -23.36 -22.10
CA PHE A 99 3.82 -22.59 -23.09
C PHE A 99 5.22 -23.20 -23.32
N ALA A 100 5.26 -24.46 -23.76
CA ALA A 100 6.46 -25.18 -24.18
C ALA A 100 6.21 -26.09 -25.40
N GLU A 101 7.25 -26.61 -26.05
CA GLU A 101 7.10 -27.52 -27.20
C GLU A 101 6.59 -28.91 -26.76
N TYR A 102 7.03 -29.36 -25.58
CA TYR A 102 6.60 -30.57 -24.89
C TYR A 102 6.21 -30.26 -23.45
N ILE A 103 4.99 -30.67 -23.08
CA ILE A 103 4.34 -30.37 -21.79
C ILE A 103 3.87 -31.65 -21.08
N THR A 104 3.56 -31.53 -19.80
CA THR A 104 2.93 -32.58 -18.98
C THR A 104 1.55 -32.12 -18.51
N VAL A 105 0.53 -32.98 -18.63
CA VAL A 105 -0.87 -32.62 -18.30
C VAL A 105 -1.62 -33.77 -17.63
N LYS A 106 -2.48 -33.46 -16.65
CA LYS A 106 -3.27 -34.44 -15.88
C LYS A 106 -4.24 -35.16 -16.82
N GLY A 107 -4.08 -36.48 -17.00
CA GLY A 107 -4.67 -37.18 -18.15
C GLY A 107 -6.19 -37.09 -18.24
N ASP A 108 -6.89 -37.25 -17.12
CA ASP A 108 -8.35 -37.36 -17.14
C ASP A 108 -9.11 -36.02 -17.29
N LEU A 109 -8.40 -34.88 -17.27
CA LEU A 109 -8.94 -33.52 -17.51
C LEU A 109 -8.78 -33.04 -18.96
N GLN A 110 -8.43 -33.94 -19.87
CA GLN A 110 -8.23 -33.62 -21.29
C GLN A 110 -9.37 -34.19 -22.15
N LEU A 111 -9.60 -33.62 -23.33
CA LEU A 111 -10.49 -34.15 -24.36
C LEU A 111 -9.72 -34.50 -25.64
N ARG A 112 -10.24 -35.45 -26.42
CA ARG A 112 -9.85 -35.65 -27.82
C ARG A 112 -10.49 -34.59 -28.70
N ILE A 113 -9.70 -34.00 -29.59
CA ILE A 113 -10.15 -32.99 -30.54
C ILE A 113 -10.89 -33.71 -31.69
N PRO A 114 -12.18 -33.40 -31.96
CA PRO A 114 -12.88 -33.94 -33.11
C PRO A 114 -12.22 -33.55 -34.45
N ASP A 115 -12.39 -34.37 -35.48
CA ASP A 115 -11.72 -34.13 -36.78
C ASP A 115 -12.12 -32.80 -37.45
N ASN A 116 -13.31 -32.28 -37.14
CA ASN A 116 -13.83 -31.01 -37.62
C ASN A 116 -13.44 -29.77 -36.78
N VAL A 117 -12.61 -29.93 -35.75
CA VAL A 117 -12.12 -28.84 -34.89
C VAL A 117 -10.61 -28.70 -35.07
N THR A 118 -10.12 -27.48 -35.27
CA THR A 118 -8.66 -27.20 -35.42
C THR A 118 -7.93 -27.24 -34.07
N PHE A 119 -6.59 -27.25 -34.08
CA PHE A 119 -5.84 -27.13 -32.82
C PHE A 119 -6.04 -25.75 -32.20
N GLU A 120 -6.11 -24.71 -33.03
CA GLU A 120 -6.29 -23.31 -32.64
C GLU A 120 -7.65 -23.07 -31.99
N GLU A 121 -8.73 -23.67 -32.53
CA GLU A 121 -10.06 -23.64 -31.90
C GLU A 121 -10.10 -24.47 -30.61
N ALA A 122 -9.51 -25.68 -30.62
CA ALA A 122 -9.51 -26.55 -29.44
C ALA A 122 -8.72 -25.94 -28.27
N ALA A 123 -7.65 -25.19 -28.55
CA ALA A 123 -6.84 -24.53 -27.52
C ALA A 123 -7.64 -23.47 -26.74
N THR A 124 -8.72 -22.89 -27.29
CA THR A 124 -9.54 -21.91 -26.55
C THR A 124 -10.46 -22.53 -25.49
N LEU A 125 -10.43 -23.85 -25.31
CA LEU A 125 -11.33 -24.56 -24.40
C LEU A 125 -10.79 -24.63 -22.97
N GLY A 126 -9.47 -24.73 -22.78
CA GLY A 126 -8.78 -25.13 -21.54
C GLY A 126 -9.39 -24.65 -20.22
N VAL A 127 -8.87 -23.56 -19.67
CA VAL A 127 -9.31 -23.06 -18.36
C VAL A 127 -10.79 -22.67 -18.37
N SER A 128 -11.32 -22.23 -19.51
CA SER A 128 -12.72 -21.80 -19.64
C SER A 128 -13.72 -22.96 -19.45
N VAL A 129 -13.49 -24.14 -20.02
CA VAL A 129 -14.37 -25.33 -19.84
C VAL A 129 -14.38 -25.74 -18.36
N THR A 130 -13.22 -25.91 -17.74
CA THR A 130 -13.13 -26.21 -16.29
C THR A 130 -13.88 -25.18 -15.46
N THR A 131 -13.66 -23.90 -15.75
CA THR A 131 -14.30 -22.78 -15.03
C THR A 131 -15.83 -22.78 -15.20
N VAL A 132 -16.37 -23.11 -16.38
CA VAL A 132 -17.82 -23.27 -16.60
C VAL A 132 -18.36 -24.44 -15.80
N GLY A 133 -17.65 -25.57 -15.78
CA GLY A 133 -18.03 -26.75 -15.00
C GLY A 133 -18.20 -26.43 -13.51
N GLN A 134 -17.16 -25.85 -12.91
CA GLN A 134 -17.17 -25.47 -11.50
C GLN A 134 -18.17 -24.34 -11.22
N GLY A 135 -18.23 -23.31 -12.07
CA GLY A 135 -19.10 -22.14 -11.89
C GLY A 135 -20.59 -22.48 -11.95
N LEU A 136 -21.05 -23.12 -13.02
CA LEU A 136 -22.47 -23.45 -13.20
C LEU A 136 -22.93 -24.58 -12.26
N TYR A 137 -22.13 -25.62 -12.06
CA TYR A 137 -22.61 -26.86 -11.43
C TYR A 137 -22.15 -27.03 -9.98
N GLN A 138 -20.90 -26.72 -9.63
CA GLN A 138 -20.42 -26.82 -8.23
C GLN A 138 -20.76 -25.57 -7.41
N SER A 139 -20.54 -24.37 -7.97
CA SER A 139 -20.83 -23.10 -7.30
C SER A 139 -22.32 -22.79 -7.30
N LEU A 140 -22.95 -22.69 -8.47
CA LEU A 140 -24.37 -22.32 -8.57
C LEU A 140 -25.36 -23.49 -8.35
N GLY A 141 -24.90 -24.75 -8.40
CA GLY A 141 -25.77 -25.91 -8.15
C GLY A 141 -26.83 -26.15 -9.24
N LEU A 142 -26.60 -25.67 -10.46
CA LEU A 142 -27.60 -25.70 -11.53
C LEU A 142 -27.87 -27.14 -12.05
N PRO A 143 -29.06 -27.41 -12.61
CA PRO A 143 -29.36 -28.69 -13.27
C PRO A 143 -28.33 -29.03 -14.36
N TYR A 144 -27.70 -30.20 -14.26
CA TYR A 144 -26.70 -30.66 -15.24
C TYR A 144 -27.35 -30.98 -16.59
N PHE A 145 -26.66 -30.75 -17.71
CA PHE A 145 -27.27 -30.86 -19.06
C PHE A 145 -27.69 -32.28 -19.49
N ASP A 146 -27.28 -33.33 -18.76
CA ASP A 146 -27.81 -34.69 -18.95
C ASP A 146 -29.20 -34.90 -18.31
N LYS A 147 -29.61 -33.98 -17.43
CA LYS A 147 -30.91 -33.90 -16.74
C LYS A 147 -31.41 -32.44 -16.79
N PRO A 148 -31.71 -31.90 -17.99
CA PRO A 148 -32.07 -30.51 -18.16
C PRO A 148 -33.36 -30.14 -17.40
N SER A 149 -33.41 -28.89 -16.93
CA SER A 149 -34.57 -28.37 -16.21
C SER A 149 -35.82 -28.34 -17.09
N THR A 150 -36.94 -28.82 -16.54
CA THR A 150 -38.28 -28.60 -17.12
C THR A 150 -38.77 -27.17 -16.86
N GLU A 151 -38.24 -26.49 -15.84
CA GLU A 151 -38.56 -25.11 -15.50
C GLU A 151 -37.55 -24.13 -16.13
N LYS A 152 -38.04 -22.99 -16.61
CA LYS A 152 -37.23 -21.91 -17.21
C LYS A 152 -36.61 -21.00 -16.16
N LEU A 153 -35.84 -21.60 -15.26
CA LEU A 153 -35.11 -20.92 -14.18
C LEU A 153 -34.16 -19.87 -14.79
N PRO A 154 -34.21 -18.60 -14.34
CA PRO A 154 -33.32 -17.55 -14.83
C PRO A 154 -31.91 -17.72 -14.25
N VAL A 155 -30.92 -17.63 -15.13
CA VAL A 155 -29.50 -17.50 -14.79
C VAL A 155 -28.92 -16.30 -15.52
N LEU A 156 -28.17 -15.46 -14.79
CA LEU A 156 -27.40 -14.36 -15.36
C LEU A 156 -25.97 -14.82 -15.58
N ILE A 157 -25.49 -14.69 -16.81
CA ILE A 157 -24.08 -14.85 -17.17
C ILE A 157 -23.56 -13.45 -17.49
N TYR A 158 -22.96 -12.79 -16.50
CA TYR A 158 -22.47 -11.43 -16.68
C TYR A 158 -21.16 -11.44 -17.49
N GLY A 159 -21.08 -10.65 -18.56
CA GLY A 159 -19.94 -10.63 -19.48
C GLY A 159 -19.92 -11.79 -20.48
N GLY A 160 -21.06 -12.07 -21.14
CA GLY A 160 -21.23 -13.20 -22.06
C GLY A 160 -20.25 -13.27 -23.23
N SER A 161 -19.63 -12.15 -23.62
CA SER A 161 -18.60 -12.13 -24.68
C SER A 161 -17.19 -12.51 -24.22
N ALA A 162 -16.95 -12.74 -22.93
CA ALA A 162 -15.72 -13.38 -22.46
C ALA A 162 -15.68 -14.86 -22.90
N ALA A 163 -14.48 -15.47 -23.00
CA ALA A 163 -14.34 -16.87 -23.42
C ALA A 163 -15.15 -17.83 -22.53
N THR A 164 -15.02 -17.70 -21.20
CA THR A 164 -15.82 -18.45 -20.22
C THR A 164 -17.32 -18.15 -20.35
N GLY A 165 -17.71 -16.89 -20.56
CA GLY A 165 -19.12 -16.48 -20.69
C GLY A 165 -19.79 -17.08 -21.93
N ALA A 166 -19.07 -17.10 -23.05
CA ALA A 166 -19.54 -17.65 -24.32
C ALA A 166 -19.75 -19.17 -24.25
N LEU A 167 -18.91 -19.89 -23.51
CA LEU A 167 -19.14 -21.31 -23.22
C LEU A 167 -20.29 -21.48 -22.21
N ALA A 168 -20.30 -20.72 -21.10
CA ALA A 168 -21.32 -20.80 -20.06
C ALA A 168 -22.75 -20.66 -20.63
N ILE A 169 -22.96 -19.75 -21.59
CA ILE A 169 -24.26 -19.55 -22.26
C ILE A 169 -24.75 -20.85 -22.92
N GLN A 170 -23.86 -21.56 -23.62
CA GLN A 170 -24.20 -22.80 -24.32
C GLN A 170 -24.53 -23.93 -23.33
N TYR A 171 -23.72 -24.11 -22.28
CA TYR A 171 -23.97 -25.12 -21.24
C TYR A 171 -25.25 -24.83 -20.45
N ALA A 172 -25.48 -23.58 -20.03
CA ALA A 172 -26.71 -23.15 -19.36
C ALA A 172 -27.95 -23.37 -20.25
N LYS A 173 -27.82 -23.18 -21.56
CA LYS A 173 -28.89 -23.45 -22.53
C LYS A 173 -29.19 -24.95 -22.67
N LEU A 174 -28.16 -25.79 -22.71
CA LEU A 174 -28.30 -27.26 -22.71
C LEU A 174 -28.89 -27.77 -21.39
N SER A 175 -28.59 -27.13 -20.26
CA SER A 175 -29.24 -27.34 -18.95
C SER A 175 -30.73 -26.93 -18.90
N GLY A 176 -31.31 -26.42 -19.99
CA GLY A 176 -32.72 -26.09 -20.11
C GLY A 176 -33.13 -24.73 -19.56
N LEU A 177 -32.18 -23.93 -19.06
CA LEU A 177 -32.39 -22.69 -18.32
C LEU A 177 -32.86 -21.52 -19.21
N HIS A 178 -33.29 -20.43 -18.57
CA HIS A 178 -33.50 -19.13 -19.21
C HIS A 178 -32.23 -18.28 -19.07
N VAL A 179 -31.54 -18.06 -20.18
CA VAL A 179 -30.17 -17.50 -20.15
C VAL A 179 -30.20 -16.00 -20.42
N ILE A 180 -29.95 -15.21 -19.37
CA ILE A 180 -29.78 -13.76 -19.43
C ILE A 180 -28.29 -13.46 -19.47
N THR A 181 -27.84 -12.54 -20.32
CA THR A 181 -26.42 -12.16 -20.37
C THR A 181 -26.21 -10.67 -20.65
N THR A 182 -25.04 -10.16 -20.23
CA THR A 182 -24.62 -8.78 -20.49
C THR A 182 -23.40 -8.75 -21.41
N ALA A 183 -23.38 -7.84 -22.37
CA ALA A 183 -22.26 -7.63 -23.30
C ALA A 183 -22.32 -6.24 -23.95
N SER A 184 -21.34 -5.88 -24.78
CA SER A 184 -21.48 -4.71 -25.65
C SER A 184 -22.31 -5.04 -26.91
N PRO A 185 -23.10 -4.10 -27.47
CA PRO A 185 -24.07 -4.38 -28.54
C PRO A 185 -23.54 -5.11 -29.77
N HIS A 186 -22.28 -4.86 -30.16
CA HIS A 186 -21.64 -5.51 -31.31
C HIS A 186 -21.52 -7.04 -31.17
N ASN A 187 -21.60 -7.59 -29.95
CA ASN A 187 -21.55 -9.03 -29.69
C ASN A 187 -22.93 -9.70 -29.66
N PHE A 188 -24.04 -8.95 -29.69
CA PHE A 188 -25.37 -9.52 -29.44
C PHE A 188 -25.77 -10.61 -30.44
N ALA A 189 -25.50 -10.41 -31.73
CA ALA A 189 -25.81 -11.42 -32.75
C ALA A 189 -25.03 -12.74 -32.54
N TYR A 190 -23.79 -12.65 -32.04
CA TYR A 190 -22.97 -13.82 -31.70
C TYR A 190 -23.54 -14.54 -30.47
N LEU A 191 -23.80 -13.81 -29.38
CA LEU A 191 -24.34 -14.39 -28.14
C LEU A 191 -25.74 -14.98 -28.31
N LYS A 192 -26.57 -14.40 -29.18
CA LYS A 192 -27.88 -14.95 -29.54
C LYS A 192 -27.74 -16.29 -30.25
N LYS A 193 -26.75 -16.44 -31.12
CA LYS A 193 -26.42 -17.71 -31.79
C LYS A 193 -25.91 -18.78 -30.82
N LEU A 194 -25.23 -18.39 -29.74
CA LEU A 194 -24.78 -19.32 -28.69
C LEU A 194 -25.91 -19.80 -27.76
N GLY A 195 -27.09 -19.20 -27.83
CA GLY A 195 -28.27 -19.64 -27.07
C GLY A 195 -28.72 -18.72 -25.95
N ALA A 196 -28.17 -17.50 -25.83
CA ALA A 196 -28.68 -16.50 -24.90
C ALA A 196 -30.14 -16.13 -25.24
N ASP A 197 -31.01 -16.12 -24.24
CA ASP A 197 -32.41 -15.72 -24.41
C ASP A 197 -32.52 -14.19 -24.39
N GLU A 198 -31.98 -13.56 -23.36
CA GLU A 198 -31.98 -12.12 -23.18
C GLU A 198 -30.55 -11.58 -23.16
N ILE A 199 -30.30 -10.50 -23.91
CA ILE A 199 -28.95 -9.93 -24.10
C ILE A 199 -29.04 -8.43 -23.90
N LEU A 200 -28.37 -7.94 -22.87
CA LEU A 200 -28.50 -6.56 -22.38
C LEU A 200 -27.15 -5.83 -22.46
N ASP A 201 -27.19 -4.52 -22.73
CA ASP A 201 -25.97 -3.71 -22.71
C ASP A 201 -25.61 -3.41 -21.25
N TYR A 202 -24.45 -3.86 -20.78
CA TYR A 202 -23.98 -3.54 -19.43
C TYR A 202 -23.77 -2.03 -19.21
N LYS A 203 -23.71 -1.24 -20.29
CA LYS A 203 -23.65 0.22 -20.23
C LYS A 203 -25.01 0.91 -20.18
N SER A 204 -26.13 0.17 -20.32
CA SER A 204 -27.46 0.76 -20.20
C SER A 204 -27.72 1.23 -18.78
N ALA A 205 -28.20 2.47 -18.62
CA ALA A 205 -28.59 3.01 -17.32
C ALA A 205 -29.74 2.21 -16.65
N THR A 206 -30.51 1.46 -17.43
CA THR A 206 -31.61 0.61 -16.96
C THR A 206 -31.23 -0.85 -16.75
N VAL A 207 -29.96 -1.25 -17.00
CA VAL A 207 -29.58 -2.68 -17.11
C VAL A 207 -29.97 -3.54 -15.91
N VAL A 208 -29.91 -3.02 -14.68
CA VAL A 208 -30.36 -3.73 -13.47
C VAL A 208 -31.85 -4.06 -13.54
N GLU A 209 -32.68 -3.08 -13.88
CA GLU A 209 -34.13 -3.26 -13.97
C GLU A 209 -34.53 -4.09 -15.20
N ASP A 210 -33.78 -3.99 -16.30
CA ASP A 210 -33.95 -4.85 -17.46
C ASP A 210 -33.60 -6.32 -17.13
N ILE A 211 -32.51 -6.59 -16.39
CA ILE A 211 -32.19 -7.95 -15.91
C ILE A 211 -33.29 -8.47 -14.98
N LYS A 212 -33.74 -7.67 -14.00
CA LYS A 212 -34.84 -8.07 -13.09
C LYS A 212 -36.10 -8.41 -13.87
N LYS A 213 -36.46 -7.59 -14.86
CA LYS A 213 -37.62 -7.80 -15.73
C LYS A 213 -37.48 -9.07 -16.57
N SER A 214 -36.33 -9.29 -17.21
CA SER A 214 -36.00 -10.54 -17.94
C SER A 214 -36.03 -11.78 -17.03
N ALA A 215 -35.69 -11.63 -15.75
CA ALA A 215 -35.75 -12.70 -14.76
C ALA A 215 -37.13 -12.83 -14.07
N GLY A 216 -38.14 -12.03 -14.45
CA GLY A 216 -39.46 -12.01 -13.77
C GLY A 216 -39.40 -11.64 -12.29
N GLY A 217 -38.34 -10.94 -11.85
CA GLY A 217 -38.06 -10.62 -10.44
C GLY A 217 -37.46 -11.78 -9.63
N GLN A 218 -37.16 -12.92 -10.25
CA GLN A 218 -36.78 -14.17 -9.57
C GLN A 218 -35.34 -14.62 -9.86
N LEU A 219 -34.42 -13.69 -10.15
CA LEU A 219 -33.02 -14.05 -10.40
C LEU A 219 -32.37 -14.60 -9.12
N LYS A 220 -31.91 -15.85 -9.18
CA LYS A 220 -31.26 -16.56 -8.05
C LYS A 220 -29.82 -16.96 -8.29
N HIS A 221 -29.38 -17.05 -9.55
CA HIS A 221 -28.10 -17.62 -9.91
C HIS A 221 -27.37 -16.67 -10.86
N VAL A 222 -26.15 -16.28 -10.49
CA VAL A 222 -25.31 -15.42 -11.33
C VAL A 222 -23.90 -15.98 -11.43
N LEU A 223 -23.42 -16.19 -12.66
CA LEU A 223 -22.02 -16.41 -12.95
C LEU A 223 -21.43 -15.12 -13.54
N ASP A 224 -20.52 -14.48 -12.83
CA ASP A 224 -19.88 -13.24 -13.27
C ASP A 224 -18.50 -13.51 -13.88
N CYS A 225 -18.46 -13.55 -15.22
CA CYS A 225 -17.24 -13.77 -15.98
C CYS A 225 -16.31 -12.53 -16.07
N ILE A 226 -16.70 -11.40 -15.45
CA ILE A 226 -15.89 -10.18 -15.35
C ILE A 226 -15.32 -10.01 -13.94
N SER A 227 -16.09 -10.31 -12.89
CA SER A 227 -15.65 -10.29 -11.49
C SER A 227 -14.91 -8.99 -11.12
N SER A 228 -15.65 -7.89 -11.13
CA SER A 228 -15.20 -6.52 -10.90
C SER A 228 -16.24 -5.74 -10.07
N GLU A 229 -15.85 -4.58 -9.56
CA GLU A 229 -16.76 -3.68 -8.83
C GLU A 229 -18.13 -3.47 -9.52
N SER A 230 -18.07 -3.02 -10.77
CA SER A 230 -19.24 -2.70 -11.57
C SER A 230 -20.07 -3.92 -11.99
N SER A 231 -19.44 -5.07 -12.18
CA SER A 231 -20.17 -6.30 -12.52
C SER A 231 -20.85 -6.91 -11.30
N ALA A 232 -20.23 -6.83 -10.12
CA ALA A 232 -20.85 -7.17 -8.84
C ALA A 232 -22.03 -6.25 -8.53
N ASP A 233 -21.87 -4.93 -8.68
CA ASP A 233 -22.95 -3.95 -8.45
C ASP A 233 -24.21 -4.27 -9.27
N ILE A 234 -24.05 -4.45 -10.59
CA ILE A 234 -25.19 -4.78 -11.48
C ILE A 234 -25.75 -6.17 -11.16
N SER A 235 -24.90 -7.17 -10.99
CA SER A 235 -25.30 -8.56 -10.74
C SER A 235 -26.10 -8.72 -9.45
N VAL A 236 -25.58 -8.17 -8.35
CA VAL A 236 -26.13 -8.38 -7.01
C VAL A 236 -27.38 -7.52 -6.80
N LYS A 237 -27.46 -6.33 -7.39
CA LYS A 237 -28.71 -5.53 -7.43
C LYS A 237 -29.81 -6.19 -8.26
N ALA A 238 -29.46 -7.04 -9.22
CA ALA A 238 -30.42 -7.75 -10.06
C ALA A 238 -30.90 -9.08 -9.45
N ILE A 239 -30.19 -9.65 -8.48
CA ILE A 239 -30.65 -10.81 -7.69
C ILE A 239 -31.87 -10.41 -6.85
N ALA A 240 -32.81 -11.35 -6.69
CA ALA A 240 -34.03 -11.15 -5.90
C ALA A 240 -33.75 -10.74 -4.43
N GLU A 241 -34.66 -9.95 -3.84
CA GLU A 241 -34.52 -9.38 -2.49
C GLU A 241 -34.47 -10.42 -1.35
N ASP A 242 -34.88 -11.66 -1.62
CA ASP A 242 -34.80 -12.80 -0.72
C ASP A 242 -33.54 -13.66 -0.92
N GLY A 243 -32.59 -13.21 -1.75
CA GLY A 243 -31.23 -13.75 -1.86
C GLY A 243 -30.99 -14.68 -3.04
N GLY A 244 -29.76 -15.19 -3.15
CA GLY A 244 -29.30 -16.03 -4.26
C GLY A 244 -27.82 -16.42 -4.13
N VAL A 245 -27.24 -16.99 -5.19
CA VAL A 245 -25.82 -17.33 -5.26
C VAL A 245 -25.16 -16.53 -6.38
N TYR A 246 -24.06 -15.85 -6.03
CA TYR A 246 -23.22 -15.06 -6.92
C TYR A 246 -21.85 -15.72 -7.02
N SER A 247 -21.52 -16.26 -8.20
CA SER A 247 -20.29 -16.99 -8.46
C SER A 247 -19.32 -16.16 -9.30
N THR A 248 -18.09 -16.02 -8.85
CA THR A 248 -17.05 -15.18 -9.48
C THR A 248 -15.85 -16.01 -9.96
N LEU A 249 -15.13 -15.47 -10.94
CA LEU A 249 -13.88 -16.04 -11.48
C LEU A 249 -12.62 -15.41 -10.89
N ARG A 250 -12.78 -14.34 -10.09
CA ARG A 250 -11.72 -13.64 -9.36
C ARG A 250 -12.27 -13.21 -7.98
N PRO A 251 -11.39 -12.91 -7.01
CA PRO A 251 -11.81 -12.36 -5.73
C PRO A 251 -12.64 -11.08 -5.92
N VAL A 252 -13.84 -11.06 -5.33
CA VAL A 252 -14.67 -9.87 -5.13
C VAL A 252 -14.93 -9.78 -3.63
N PRO A 253 -14.74 -8.63 -2.96
CA PRO A 253 -14.96 -8.51 -1.52
C PRO A 253 -16.36 -8.98 -1.11
N ALA A 254 -16.45 -9.85 -0.11
CA ALA A 254 -17.73 -10.41 0.34
C ALA A 254 -18.63 -9.33 0.96
N GLU A 255 -18.00 -8.32 1.57
CA GLU A 255 -18.61 -7.16 2.20
C GLU A 255 -19.34 -6.28 1.17
N LEU A 256 -18.77 -6.14 -0.04
CA LEU A 256 -19.40 -5.42 -1.15
C LEU A 256 -20.71 -6.11 -1.56
N VAL A 257 -20.68 -7.42 -1.77
CA VAL A 257 -21.86 -8.21 -2.14
C VAL A 257 -22.92 -8.12 -1.02
N SER A 258 -22.50 -8.26 0.23
CA SER A 258 -23.37 -8.18 1.40
C SER A 258 -24.00 -6.79 1.60
N ALA A 259 -23.25 -5.72 1.31
CA ALA A 259 -23.75 -4.35 1.37
C ALA A 259 -24.84 -4.04 0.32
N ILE A 260 -24.81 -4.73 -0.82
CA ILE A 260 -25.84 -4.61 -1.86
C ILE A 260 -27.05 -5.48 -1.53
N ASN A 261 -26.82 -6.76 -1.19
CA ASN A 261 -27.87 -7.71 -0.80
C ASN A 261 -27.30 -8.76 0.16
N GLY A 262 -27.46 -8.52 1.47
CA GLY A 262 -26.95 -9.37 2.55
C GLY A 262 -27.52 -10.80 2.63
N LYS A 263 -28.39 -11.20 1.68
CA LYS A 263 -28.87 -12.58 1.52
C LYS A 263 -28.22 -13.30 0.33
N VAL A 264 -27.23 -12.69 -0.33
CA VAL A 264 -26.50 -13.29 -1.44
C VAL A 264 -25.25 -14.00 -0.94
N THR A 265 -25.16 -15.29 -1.25
CA THR A 265 -23.98 -16.11 -0.98
C THR A 265 -22.97 -15.93 -2.10
N THR A 266 -21.79 -15.38 -1.79
CA THR A 266 -20.66 -15.29 -2.73
C THR A 266 -19.90 -16.61 -2.77
N LYS A 267 -19.53 -17.06 -3.97
CA LYS A 267 -18.60 -18.18 -4.19
C LYS A 267 -17.57 -17.79 -5.25
N MET A 268 -16.35 -18.32 -5.15
CA MET A 268 -15.32 -18.14 -6.17
C MET A 268 -15.00 -19.49 -6.82
N THR A 269 -14.84 -19.49 -8.14
CA THR A 269 -14.31 -20.61 -8.92
C THR A 269 -12.79 -20.49 -9.07
N LEU A 270 -12.05 -21.56 -8.79
CA LEU A 270 -10.61 -21.63 -9.01
C LEU A 270 -10.26 -22.92 -9.78
N ALA A 271 -10.05 -22.78 -11.09
CA ALA A 271 -9.86 -23.91 -12.02
C ALA A 271 -8.75 -24.91 -11.61
N TYR A 272 -7.76 -24.47 -10.84
CA TYR A 272 -6.66 -25.31 -10.37
C TYR A 272 -7.09 -26.41 -9.38
N THR A 273 -8.21 -26.27 -8.66
CA THR A 273 -8.68 -27.33 -7.75
C THR A 273 -9.15 -28.58 -8.50
N ALA A 274 -9.59 -28.43 -9.76
CA ALA A 274 -9.96 -29.54 -10.63
C ALA A 274 -8.81 -30.50 -10.94
N ILE A 275 -7.55 -30.10 -10.76
CA ILE A 275 -6.37 -30.98 -10.87
C ILE A 275 -6.39 -32.10 -9.81
N GLY A 276 -7.07 -31.88 -8.68
CA GLY A 276 -7.18 -32.85 -7.58
C GLY A 276 -5.91 -32.99 -6.74
N GLU A 277 -5.00 -32.03 -6.83
CA GLU A 277 -3.72 -31.98 -6.13
C GLU A 277 -3.63 -30.74 -5.23
N PRO A 278 -2.81 -30.74 -4.17
CA PRO A 278 -2.56 -29.55 -3.38
C PRO A 278 -1.92 -28.47 -4.26
N CYS A 279 -2.38 -27.23 -4.16
CA CYS A 279 -1.93 -26.15 -5.02
C CYS A 279 -1.70 -24.86 -4.23
N GLN A 280 -0.80 -24.02 -4.73
CA GLN A 280 -0.45 -22.74 -4.14
C GLN A 280 -0.96 -21.63 -5.07
N PHE A 281 -1.86 -20.78 -4.58
CA PHE A 281 -2.41 -19.65 -5.32
C PHE A 281 -2.02 -18.34 -4.64
N GLY A 282 -1.00 -17.67 -5.17
CA GLY A 282 -0.33 -16.57 -4.48
C GLY A 282 0.19 -17.02 -3.10
N PRO A 283 -0.14 -16.33 -1.99
CA PRO A 283 0.26 -16.76 -0.65
C PRO A 283 -0.60 -17.90 -0.07
N GLN A 284 -1.71 -18.29 -0.72
CA GLN A 284 -2.65 -19.27 -0.17
C GLN A 284 -2.28 -20.70 -0.58
N ALA A 285 -1.98 -21.55 0.41
CA ALA A 285 -1.89 -23.00 0.22
C ALA A 285 -3.30 -23.61 0.28
N LEU A 286 -3.67 -24.38 -0.75
CA LEU A 286 -4.98 -25.04 -0.87
C LEU A 286 -4.79 -26.56 -0.89
N PRO A 287 -5.58 -27.32 -0.10
CA PRO A 287 -5.51 -28.78 -0.11
C PRO A 287 -6.05 -29.35 -1.42
N ALA A 288 -5.66 -30.59 -1.73
CA ALA A 288 -6.30 -31.36 -2.78
C ALA A 288 -7.81 -31.51 -2.53
N ILE A 289 -8.62 -31.36 -3.58
CA ILE A 289 -10.06 -31.62 -3.55
C ILE A 289 -10.37 -32.76 -4.54
N PRO A 290 -10.31 -34.03 -4.12
CA PRO A 290 -10.51 -35.17 -5.03
C PRO A 290 -11.87 -35.16 -5.76
N ALA A 291 -12.91 -34.62 -5.12
CA ALA A 291 -14.23 -34.45 -5.70
C ALA A 291 -14.26 -33.49 -6.90
N ASP A 292 -13.37 -32.49 -6.94
CA ASP A 292 -13.25 -31.55 -8.07
C ASP A 292 -12.58 -32.23 -9.27
N LEU A 293 -11.62 -33.14 -9.04
CA LEU A 293 -11.03 -33.98 -10.08
C LEU A 293 -12.02 -35.03 -10.61
N GLU A 294 -12.81 -35.66 -9.74
CA GLU A 294 -13.86 -36.60 -10.16
C GLU A 294 -14.91 -35.88 -11.04
N PHE A 295 -15.42 -34.74 -10.56
CA PHE A 295 -16.35 -33.90 -11.32
C PHE A 295 -15.75 -33.41 -12.63
N GLY A 296 -14.52 -32.85 -12.59
CA GLY A 296 -13.81 -32.34 -13.75
C GLY A 296 -13.58 -33.43 -14.80
N SER A 297 -13.18 -34.63 -14.39
CA SER A 297 -12.93 -35.76 -15.29
C SER A 297 -14.20 -36.17 -16.06
N LYS A 298 -15.35 -36.24 -15.37
CA LYS A 298 -16.67 -36.43 -16.02
C LYS A 298 -17.00 -35.26 -16.94
N PHE A 299 -16.85 -34.02 -16.47
CA PHE A 299 -17.24 -32.82 -17.22
C PHE A 299 -16.45 -32.67 -18.53
N TRP A 300 -15.15 -32.97 -18.52
CA TRP A 300 -14.32 -32.99 -19.72
C TRP A 300 -14.68 -34.13 -20.67
N ALA A 301 -15.05 -35.31 -20.16
CA ALA A 301 -15.53 -36.42 -21.00
C ALA A 301 -16.89 -36.13 -21.65
N ASP A 302 -17.82 -35.51 -20.91
CA ASP A 302 -19.07 -35.01 -21.48
C ASP A 302 -18.82 -33.89 -22.52
N THR A 303 -17.84 -33.03 -22.28
CA THR A 303 -17.47 -31.95 -23.21
C THR A 303 -16.87 -32.48 -24.51
N GLU A 304 -16.02 -33.52 -24.47
CA GLU A 304 -15.54 -34.25 -25.66
C GLU A 304 -16.73 -34.70 -26.53
N ARG A 305 -17.73 -35.31 -25.90
CA ARG A 305 -18.96 -35.77 -26.55
C ARG A 305 -19.80 -34.61 -27.09
N LEU A 306 -20.05 -33.56 -26.31
CA LEU A 306 -20.87 -32.40 -26.74
C LEU A 306 -20.22 -31.61 -27.88
N LEU A 307 -18.89 -31.52 -27.91
CA LEU A 307 -18.12 -30.90 -29.00
C LEU A 307 -18.19 -31.75 -30.27
N GLY A 308 -18.05 -33.08 -30.16
CA GLY A 308 -18.24 -34.03 -31.28
C GLY A 308 -19.67 -34.07 -31.83
N GLU A 309 -20.68 -33.90 -30.95
CA GLU A 309 -22.09 -33.75 -31.34
C GLU A 309 -22.42 -32.35 -31.93
N GLY A 310 -21.47 -31.40 -31.91
CA GLY A 310 -21.68 -30.01 -32.36
C GLY A 310 -22.65 -29.19 -31.49
N LYS A 311 -22.93 -29.64 -30.26
CA LYS A 311 -23.82 -28.97 -29.30
C LYS A 311 -23.14 -27.87 -28.50
N ILE A 312 -21.83 -27.97 -28.34
CA ILE A 312 -20.94 -26.91 -27.89
C ILE A 312 -20.01 -26.55 -29.05
N VAL A 313 -19.77 -25.27 -29.27
CA VAL A 313 -18.73 -24.77 -30.18
C VAL A 313 -17.67 -23.99 -29.42
N ALA A 314 -16.41 -24.18 -29.82
CA ALA A 314 -15.27 -23.43 -29.29
C ALA A 314 -15.36 -21.93 -29.67
N HIS A 315 -14.55 -21.11 -29.01
CA HIS A 315 -14.42 -19.71 -29.40
C HIS A 315 -13.69 -19.62 -30.74
N LYS A 316 -13.95 -18.57 -31.54
CA LYS A 316 -13.18 -18.34 -32.76
C LYS A 316 -11.87 -17.64 -32.40
N PRO A 317 -10.70 -18.30 -32.50
CA PRO A 317 -9.44 -17.67 -32.14
C PRO A 317 -9.07 -16.56 -33.13
N THR A 318 -8.39 -15.52 -32.64
CA THR A 318 -7.54 -14.69 -33.50
C THR A 318 -6.12 -15.22 -33.36
N VAL A 319 -5.57 -15.72 -34.46
CA VAL A 319 -4.33 -16.53 -34.44
C VAL A 319 -3.12 -15.66 -34.73
N ASN A 320 -2.06 -15.79 -33.92
CA ASN A 320 -0.77 -15.11 -34.07
C ASN A 320 -0.83 -13.57 -34.12
N GLU A 321 -1.82 -12.93 -33.48
CA GLU A 321 -1.79 -11.47 -33.30
C GLU A 321 -0.75 -11.09 -32.24
N GLY A 322 0.40 -10.61 -32.71
CA GLY A 322 1.64 -10.44 -31.94
C GLY A 322 2.85 -11.13 -32.60
N GLY A 323 2.60 -12.13 -33.45
CA GLY A 323 3.61 -12.96 -34.11
C GLY A 323 3.36 -14.45 -33.87
N SER A 324 4.18 -15.31 -34.48
CA SER A 324 4.17 -16.76 -34.27
C SER A 324 5.28 -17.21 -33.32
N GLY A 325 5.13 -18.39 -32.72
CA GLY A 325 6.09 -18.96 -31.77
C GLY A 325 6.07 -18.28 -30.39
N PHE A 326 7.00 -18.67 -29.51
CA PHE A 326 7.01 -18.18 -28.12
C PHE A 326 7.21 -16.66 -27.99
N GLU A 327 7.97 -16.03 -28.88
CA GLU A 327 8.07 -14.56 -28.97
C GLU A 327 6.74 -13.91 -29.37
N GLY A 328 5.92 -14.58 -30.18
CA GLY A 328 4.55 -14.18 -30.48
C GLY A 328 3.62 -14.30 -29.27
N VAL A 329 3.79 -15.36 -28.46
CA VAL A 329 3.05 -15.57 -27.21
C VAL A 329 3.36 -14.45 -26.20
N LEU A 330 4.64 -14.11 -25.97
CA LEU A 330 5.03 -12.99 -25.10
C LEU A 330 4.37 -11.67 -25.53
N LYS A 331 4.41 -11.34 -26.83
CA LYS A 331 3.74 -10.15 -27.38
C LYS A 331 2.22 -10.21 -27.28
N GLY A 332 1.62 -11.40 -27.38
CA GLY A 332 0.19 -11.58 -27.15
C GLY A 332 -0.21 -11.32 -25.69
N LEU A 333 0.63 -11.70 -24.73
CA LEU A 333 0.46 -11.35 -23.31
C LEU A 333 0.58 -9.83 -23.10
N ASP A 334 1.53 -9.15 -23.76
CA ASP A 334 1.63 -7.68 -23.74
C ASP A 334 0.38 -6.97 -24.29
N LEU A 335 -0.21 -7.50 -25.37
CA LEU A 335 -1.44 -6.96 -25.95
C LEU A 335 -2.64 -7.14 -25.00
N LEU A 336 -2.72 -8.31 -24.35
CA LEU A 336 -3.76 -8.63 -23.37
C LEU A 336 -3.61 -7.78 -22.10
N ARG A 337 -2.37 -7.47 -21.62
CA ARG A 337 -2.13 -6.47 -20.56
C ARG A 337 -2.65 -5.08 -20.92
N GLN A 338 -2.51 -4.67 -22.17
CA GLN A 338 -2.95 -3.35 -22.65
C GLN A 338 -4.49 -3.25 -22.85
N GLY A 339 -5.26 -4.30 -22.54
CA GLY A 339 -6.72 -4.31 -22.70
C GLY A 339 -7.18 -4.20 -24.16
N LYS A 340 -6.30 -4.46 -25.14
CA LYS A 340 -6.62 -4.42 -26.56
C LYS A 340 -7.02 -5.81 -27.03
N PRO A 341 -8.28 -6.06 -27.40
CA PRO A 341 -8.61 -7.31 -28.09
C PRO A 341 -7.90 -7.36 -29.45
N PRO A 342 -7.57 -8.56 -29.95
CA PRO A 342 -7.06 -8.76 -31.30
C PRO A 342 -7.97 -8.11 -32.37
N LYS A 343 -7.38 -7.42 -33.36
CA LYS A 343 -8.11 -6.58 -34.33
C LYS A 343 -8.69 -7.37 -35.50
N PRO A 344 -10.01 -7.34 -35.74
CA PRO A 344 -10.56 -7.74 -37.04
C PRO A 344 -10.20 -6.74 -38.14
N LEU A 345 -10.02 -7.24 -39.37
CA LEU A 345 -9.69 -6.43 -40.55
C LEU A 345 -10.83 -5.47 -40.96
N LYS A 346 -10.43 -4.28 -41.44
CA LYS A 346 -11.28 -3.09 -41.60
C LYS A 346 -12.32 -3.16 -42.72
N MET A 347 -13.48 -2.54 -42.48
CA MET A 347 -14.14 -1.63 -43.46
C MET A 347 -14.57 -0.31 -42.78
N ARG A 348 -14.96 0.70 -43.58
CA ARG A 348 -14.75 2.13 -43.28
C ARG A 348 -15.82 2.87 -42.45
N SER A 349 -15.33 3.92 -41.79
CA SER A 349 -15.96 5.24 -41.49
C SER A 349 -16.55 5.53 -40.10
N SER A 350 -16.35 6.80 -39.71
CA SER A 350 -16.92 7.59 -38.59
C SER A 350 -16.67 7.19 -37.12
N LEU A 351 -15.97 8.11 -36.44
CA LEU A 351 -16.29 8.72 -35.13
C LEU A 351 -16.32 7.88 -33.83
N LEU A 352 -15.29 8.14 -33.02
CA LEU A 352 -15.29 8.48 -31.59
C LEU A 352 -15.56 7.45 -30.45
N SER A 353 -14.89 7.79 -29.33
CA SER A 353 -15.20 7.51 -27.92
C SER A 353 -15.15 6.07 -27.40
N SER A 354 -13.93 5.66 -27.03
CA SER A 354 -13.66 4.69 -25.96
C SER A 354 -13.82 5.32 -24.57
N LEU A 355 -14.47 4.60 -23.64
CA LEU A 355 -14.34 4.78 -22.19
C LEU A 355 -14.81 3.51 -21.45
N LEU A 356 -14.03 3.10 -20.45
CA LEU A 356 -14.21 1.91 -19.62
C LEU A 356 -13.56 2.15 -18.24
N CYS A 357 -14.35 2.08 -17.16
CA CYS A 357 -14.06 1.58 -15.80
C CYS A 357 -12.78 2.02 -15.02
N LEU A 358 -12.68 1.89 -13.69
CA LEU A 358 -13.45 1.10 -12.70
C LEU A 358 -13.50 1.83 -11.32
N CYS A 359 -14.19 1.22 -10.34
CA CYS A 359 -14.39 1.63 -8.95
C CYS A 359 -13.54 0.80 -7.94
N LEU A 360 -13.65 1.05 -6.60
CA LEU A 360 -13.35 0.11 -5.48
C LEU A 360 -13.70 0.57 -4.02
N ALA A 361 -14.92 0.36 -3.52
CA ALA A 361 -15.34 0.77 -2.16
C ALA A 361 -14.86 -0.17 -1.03
N THR A 362 -14.93 0.25 0.25
CA THR A 362 -14.91 -0.64 1.43
C THR A 362 -15.72 -0.11 2.64
N SER A 363 -16.16 -1.04 3.49
CA SER A 363 -17.18 -0.87 4.55
C SER A 363 -16.65 -1.01 6.00
N SER A 364 -17.56 -0.91 6.97
CA SER A 364 -17.38 -1.27 8.40
C SER A 364 -17.77 -2.75 8.64
N THR A 365 -17.58 -3.41 9.78
CA THR A 365 -17.46 -3.03 11.21
C THR A 365 -16.49 -4.03 11.92
N SER A 366 -16.18 -4.03 13.24
CA SER A 366 -16.67 -3.32 14.44
C SER A 366 -15.52 -3.13 15.43
N ALA A 367 -15.26 -1.91 15.90
CA ALA A 367 -14.24 -1.63 16.93
C ALA A 367 -14.89 -1.31 18.29
N ARG A 368 -14.81 -2.24 19.26
CA ARG A 368 -15.16 -1.95 20.67
C ARG A 368 -14.01 -1.21 21.36
N HIS A 369 -13.84 0.07 21.00
CA HIS A 369 -13.33 1.14 21.86
C HIS A 369 -13.58 2.56 21.30
N VAL A 370 -14.10 2.69 20.06
CA VAL A 370 -14.55 3.97 19.50
C VAL A 370 -16.03 4.22 19.85
N HIS A 371 -16.30 4.49 21.13
CA HIS A 371 -17.65 4.80 21.64
C HIS A 371 -17.73 6.14 22.37
N GLN A 372 -17.32 7.22 21.69
CA GLN A 372 -17.88 8.56 21.88
C GLN A 372 -17.79 9.34 20.56
N LEU A 373 -18.71 10.30 20.37
CA LEU A 373 -19.01 11.06 19.13
C LEU A 373 -20.12 10.47 18.22
N ARG A 374 -21.28 10.15 18.82
CA ARG A 374 -22.55 10.58 18.23
C ARG A 374 -22.80 12.01 18.70
N ALA A 375 -22.79 12.98 17.79
CA ALA A 375 -23.30 14.32 18.02
C ALA A 375 -23.91 14.84 16.72
N ASP A 376 -25.10 15.42 16.81
CA ASP A 376 -25.64 16.24 15.73
C ASP A 376 -24.68 17.42 15.53
N PHE A 377 -24.15 17.57 14.31
CA PHE A 377 -23.07 18.52 14.04
C PHE A 377 -23.55 19.98 14.15
N ASN A 378 -23.32 20.57 15.32
CA ASN A 378 -23.46 22.01 15.53
C ASN A 378 -22.12 22.68 15.23
N LEU A 379 -22.07 23.49 14.15
CA LEU A 379 -20.88 24.27 13.77
C LEU A 379 -20.35 25.19 14.89
N ALA A 380 -21.20 25.54 15.87
CA ALA A 380 -20.81 26.35 17.02
C ALA A 380 -20.02 25.60 18.11
N SER A 381 -19.83 24.27 18.01
CA SER A 381 -19.10 23.47 19.01
C SER A 381 -17.79 22.85 18.50
N LEU A 382 -17.26 23.29 17.36
CA LEU A 382 -15.89 22.97 16.97
C LEU A 382 -14.91 23.65 17.94
N PRO A 383 -13.83 22.97 18.41
CA PRO A 383 -12.80 23.62 19.20
C PRO A 383 -12.17 24.77 18.42
N GLN A 384 -12.32 26.00 18.91
CA GLN A 384 -11.60 27.17 18.39
C GLN A 384 -10.12 27.11 18.81
N ALA A 385 -9.37 26.16 18.25
CA ALA A 385 -7.92 26.08 18.37
C ALA A 385 -7.20 26.91 17.28
N HIS A 386 -7.73 28.09 16.98
CA HIS A 386 -7.02 29.12 16.23
C HIS A 386 -6.24 29.95 17.26
N SER A 387 -4.92 30.05 17.13
CA SER A 387 -4.14 30.83 18.09
C SER A 387 -4.51 32.32 17.98
N ALA A 388 -4.55 33.04 19.09
CA ALA A 388 -4.92 34.46 19.11
C ALA A 388 -3.74 35.40 18.72
N ARG A 389 -2.78 34.92 17.91
CA ARG A 389 -1.53 35.63 17.60
C ARG A 389 -1.62 36.44 16.31
N GLY A 390 -2.38 37.53 16.35
CA GLY A 390 -2.25 38.62 15.37
C GLY A 390 -0.94 39.39 15.58
N LEU A 391 0.19 38.76 15.22
CA LEU A 391 1.54 39.31 15.37
C LEU A 391 2.36 39.06 14.08
N PRO A 392 3.22 40.03 13.69
CA PRO A 392 4.19 39.83 12.61
C PRO A 392 5.13 38.66 12.91
N ALA A 393 5.96 38.28 11.93
CA ALA A 393 7.05 37.36 12.21
C ALA A 393 8.01 37.96 13.25
N ALA A 394 8.72 37.10 13.99
CA ALA A 394 9.71 37.53 14.98
C ALA A 394 10.74 38.52 14.40
N ASP A 395 11.22 39.46 15.24
CA ASP A 395 12.11 40.54 14.82
C ASP A 395 13.32 40.04 14.00
N GLY A 396 13.54 40.66 12.84
CA GLY A 396 14.62 40.30 11.90
C GLY A 396 14.27 39.20 10.89
N LYS A 397 13.15 38.49 11.04
CA LYS A 397 12.65 37.55 10.02
C LYS A 397 12.05 38.29 8.82
N LYS A 398 12.07 37.67 7.65
CA LYS A 398 11.45 38.15 6.39
C LYS A 398 9.94 37.88 6.32
N GLY A 399 9.47 36.92 7.11
CA GLY A 399 8.09 36.45 7.16
C GLY A 399 7.98 35.08 7.81
N VAL A 400 6.87 34.41 7.54
CA VAL A 400 6.55 33.06 8.05
C VAL A 400 6.65 32.01 6.94
N LEU A 401 7.20 30.84 7.24
CA LEU A 401 6.94 29.61 6.47
C LEU A 401 5.81 28.85 7.17
N LEU A 402 4.63 28.81 6.53
CA LEU A 402 3.54 27.94 6.93
C LEU A 402 3.82 26.52 6.40
N MET A 403 3.67 25.49 7.23
CA MET A 403 3.72 24.09 6.80
C MET A 403 2.83 23.17 7.62
N ASN A 404 2.50 21.99 7.10
CA ASN A 404 1.82 20.93 7.83
C ASN A 404 2.81 19.82 8.22
N ARG A 405 2.72 19.37 9.49
CA ARG A 405 3.47 18.22 10.02
C ARG A 405 2.55 17.05 10.30
N ILE A 406 2.87 15.88 9.74
CA ILE A 406 2.14 14.62 9.95
C ILE A 406 2.96 13.71 10.87
N GLY A 407 2.52 13.65 12.12
CA GLY A 407 3.15 12.90 13.22
C GLY A 407 2.48 13.29 14.55
N PRO A 408 2.87 12.68 15.68
CA PRO A 408 2.33 13.00 16.99
C PRO A 408 2.37 14.51 17.30
N SER A 409 1.35 15.00 18.00
CA SER A 409 1.22 16.38 18.47
C SER A 409 1.76 16.59 19.89
N THR A 410 1.85 15.49 20.63
CA THR A 410 2.36 15.38 22.00
C THR A 410 2.96 13.99 22.16
N SER A 411 4.05 13.88 22.92
CA SER A 411 4.60 12.61 23.40
C SER A 411 5.09 12.80 24.83
N GLU A 412 4.69 11.93 25.76
CA GLU A 412 5.07 12.02 27.16
C GLU A 412 5.65 10.68 27.64
N LEU A 413 6.77 10.71 28.36
CA LEU A 413 7.36 9.51 28.95
C LEU A 413 6.66 9.12 30.26
N TYR A 414 6.28 7.86 30.32
CA TYR A 414 5.71 7.18 31.47
C TYR A 414 6.66 6.09 31.96
N ILE A 415 6.56 5.76 33.24
CA ILE A 415 7.23 4.62 33.85
C ILE A 415 6.21 3.83 34.68
N ALA A 416 6.29 2.51 34.60
CA ALA A 416 5.55 1.57 35.44
C ALA A 416 6.47 0.44 35.93
N ASN A 417 5.97 -0.36 36.86
CA ASN A 417 6.54 -1.68 37.13
C ASN A 417 6.33 -2.59 35.90
N ALA A 418 7.14 -3.64 35.77
CA ALA A 418 7.03 -4.62 34.67
C ALA A 418 5.71 -5.42 34.62
N ASP A 419 4.88 -5.36 35.67
CA ASP A 419 3.53 -5.92 35.72
C ASP A 419 2.41 -4.90 35.41
N GLY A 420 2.77 -3.66 35.04
CA GLY A 420 1.83 -2.57 34.75
C GLY A 420 1.32 -1.81 35.97
N THR A 421 1.75 -2.18 37.18
CA THR A 421 1.38 -1.43 38.38
C THR A 421 2.21 -0.15 38.56
N ASN A 422 1.67 0.81 39.32
CA ASN A 422 2.34 2.07 39.67
C ASN A 422 2.77 2.93 38.46
N GLU A 423 2.00 2.92 37.36
CA GLU A 423 2.21 3.85 36.25
C GLU A 423 2.17 5.33 36.71
N GLN A 424 3.17 6.11 36.26
CA GLN A 424 3.28 7.55 36.49
C GLN A 424 4.08 8.23 35.37
N LYS A 425 3.96 9.56 35.23
CA LYS A 425 4.80 10.34 34.31
C LYS A 425 6.24 10.39 34.82
N LEU A 426 7.21 10.05 33.98
CA LEU A 426 8.63 9.97 34.35
C LEU A 426 9.22 11.35 34.69
N LEU A 427 8.83 12.39 33.94
CA LEU A 427 9.34 13.77 34.08
C LEU A 427 8.35 14.72 34.77
N GLY A 428 7.12 14.27 35.04
CA GLY A 428 6.07 15.10 35.63
C GLY A 428 5.87 16.43 34.88
N ASN A 429 5.99 17.56 35.61
CA ASN A 429 5.84 18.91 35.05
C ASN A 429 7.02 19.39 34.18
N ALA A 430 8.12 18.62 34.08
CA ALA A 430 9.24 18.94 33.19
C ALA A 430 9.08 18.36 31.77
N SER A 431 8.00 17.61 31.52
CA SER A 431 7.64 17.10 30.19
C SER A 431 7.29 18.24 29.22
N SER A 432 7.69 18.08 27.96
CA SER A 432 7.51 19.03 26.85
C SER A 432 7.05 18.28 25.61
N PHE A 433 7.90 17.37 25.14
CA PHE A 433 7.63 16.35 24.13
C PHE A 433 8.82 15.39 24.21
N GLU A 434 8.60 14.14 24.62
CA GLU A 434 9.68 13.16 24.84
C GLU A 434 9.35 11.77 24.29
N TYR A 435 10.36 11.09 23.74
CA TYR A 435 10.25 9.77 23.11
C TYR A 435 11.58 9.00 23.15
N HIS A 436 11.55 7.73 22.73
CA HIS A 436 12.72 6.88 22.51
C HIS A 436 13.67 6.77 23.72
N ALA A 437 13.10 6.60 24.91
CA ALA A 437 13.88 6.46 26.14
C ALA A 437 14.66 5.14 26.21
N ALA A 438 15.82 5.16 26.88
CA ALA A 438 16.60 3.96 27.20
C ALA A 438 17.29 4.09 28.56
N PHE A 439 17.38 3.00 29.31
CA PHE A 439 18.16 2.96 30.56
C PHE A 439 19.66 2.83 30.28
N SER A 440 20.49 3.38 31.17
CA SER A 440 21.90 3.00 31.24
C SER A 440 22.05 1.54 31.72
N PRO A 441 23.12 0.82 31.34
CA PRO A 441 23.35 -0.56 31.79
C PRO A 441 23.49 -0.71 33.32
N ASP A 442 23.87 0.35 34.03
CA ASP A 442 23.94 0.37 35.50
C ASP A 442 22.63 0.81 36.18
N GLY A 443 21.58 1.12 35.40
CA GLY A 443 20.27 1.54 35.86
C GLY A 443 20.21 2.92 36.54
N LYS A 444 21.28 3.72 36.51
CA LYS A 444 21.32 5.04 37.19
C LYS A 444 20.92 6.22 36.32
N TYR A 445 20.84 6.05 35.00
CA TYR A 445 20.47 7.09 34.06
C TYR A 445 19.40 6.59 33.08
N VAL A 446 18.63 7.53 32.55
CA VAL A 446 17.77 7.33 31.38
C VAL A 446 18.15 8.37 30.34
N THR A 447 18.52 7.93 29.15
CA THR A 447 18.59 8.76 27.94
C THR A 447 17.20 8.84 27.31
N PHE A 448 16.89 9.94 26.65
CA PHE A 448 15.67 10.11 25.86
C PHE A 448 15.81 11.26 24.86
N THR A 449 15.01 11.22 23.81
CA THR A 449 14.92 12.27 22.80
C THR A 449 13.80 13.24 23.17
N THR A 450 13.98 14.53 22.88
CA THR A 450 13.02 15.57 23.25
C THR A 450 12.99 16.74 22.28
N GLU A 451 11.84 17.40 22.14
CA GLU A 451 11.69 18.59 21.28
C GLU A 451 11.66 19.88 22.11
N ARG A 452 12.71 20.13 22.90
CA ARG A 452 12.78 21.29 23.80
C ARG A 452 13.15 22.57 23.07
N ASN A 453 14.00 22.48 22.04
CA ASN A 453 14.35 23.62 21.20
C ASN A 453 13.21 24.07 20.27
N GLY A 454 12.22 23.20 20.01
CA GLY A 454 10.96 23.53 19.32
C GLY A 454 10.35 22.31 18.64
N ASP A 455 9.02 22.35 18.41
CA ASP A 455 8.28 21.27 17.74
C ASP A 455 8.97 20.87 16.43
N GLY A 456 9.41 19.62 16.35
CA GLY A 456 10.13 18.98 15.25
C GLY A 456 11.66 18.92 15.31
N ASN A 457 12.32 19.59 16.26
CA ASN A 457 13.77 19.48 16.42
C ASN A 457 14.09 18.49 17.55
N SER A 458 14.70 17.37 17.20
CA SER A 458 15.02 16.28 18.12
C SER A 458 16.38 16.51 18.80
N ASP A 459 16.35 16.78 20.10
CA ASP A 459 17.54 16.88 20.97
C ASP A 459 17.68 15.63 21.84
N LEU A 460 18.92 15.22 22.16
CA LEU A 460 19.18 14.09 23.04
C LEU A 460 19.58 14.55 24.45
N TYR A 461 18.84 14.07 25.43
CA TYR A 461 18.99 14.39 26.85
C TYR A 461 19.20 13.13 27.70
N ARG A 462 19.66 13.31 28.94
CA ARG A 462 19.57 12.29 29.99
C ARG A 462 19.03 12.85 31.30
N CYS A 463 18.62 11.95 32.19
CA CYS A 463 18.29 12.24 33.58
C CYS A 463 18.88 11.20 34.52
N SER A 464 19.20 11.60 35.75
CA SER A 464 19.52 10.69 36.86
C SER A 464 18.25 9.96 37.31
N PHE A 465 18.24 8.64 37.17
CA PHE A 465 17.13 7.77 37.57
C PHE A 465 17.29 7.30 39.02
N SER A 466 16.16 7.23 39.74
CA SER A 466 16.07 6.58 41.03
C SER A 466 14.79 5.78 41.12
N ALA A 467 14.90 4.48 41.43
CA ALA A 467 13.77 3.58 41.66
C ALA A 467 12.91 3.96 42.89
N GLY A 468 13.47 4.77 43.82
CA GLY A 468 12.87 5.09 45.11
C GLY A 468 12.95 3.95 46.13
N THR A 469 13.47 4.23 47.33
CA THR A 469 13.57 3.25 48.42
C THR A 469 12.63 3.59 49.58
N THR A 470 11.77 2.66 49.99
CA THR A 470 10.97 2.76 51.22
C THR A 470 11.66 2.04 52.38
N SER A 471 12.29 2.80 53.27
CA SER A 471 12.75 2.30 54.58
C SER A 471 11.67 2.55 55.64
N GLY A 472 10.69 1.64 55.77
CA GLY A 472 9.61 1.74 56.74
C GLY A 472 8.82 0.43 56.86
N GLY A 473 8.61 -0.04 58.09
CA GLY A 473 8.07 -1.39 58.33
C GLY A 473 6.57 -1.55 58.06
N ASN A 474 6.23 -2.67 57.42
CA ASN A 474 4.93 -3.37 57.49
C ASN A 474 3.65 -2.61 57.03
N THR A 475 3.75 -1.76 56.02
CA THR A 475 2.63 -1.45 55.09
C THR A 475 3.17 -1.23 53.68
N THR A 476 2.69 -2.00 52.69
CA THR A 476 3.08 -1.88 51.28
C THR A 476 2.33 -0.75 50.57
N THR A 477 3.00 0.38 50.31
CA THR A 477 2.53 1.45 49.40
C THR A 477 3.68 2.12 48.65
N SER A 478 3.62 2.04 47.31
CA SER A 478 4.32 2.85 46.28
C SER A 478 5.81 3.20 46.46
N SER A 479 6.68 2.59 45.66
CA SER A 479 7.97 3.17 45.24
C SER A 479 7.76 4.15 44.08
N SER A 480 7.94 5.45 44.30
CA SER A 480 7.90 6.44 43.21
C SER A 480 9.24 6.49 42.49
N ALA A 481 9.39 5.67 41.44
CA ALA A 481 10.50 5.79 40.50
C ALA A 481 10.48 7.20 39.86
N SER A 482 11.63 7.84 39.72
CA SER A 482 11.68 9.24 39.26
C SER A 482 12.96 9.55 38.50
N CYS A 483 12.86 10.52 37.59
CA CYS A 483 14.02 11.12 36.95
C CYS A 483 14.26 12.55 37.45
N SER A 484 15.52 12.89 37.67
CA SER A 484 15.99 14.18 38.17
C SER A 484 17.26 14.60 37.43
N ASN A 485 17.76 15.82 37.65
CA ASN A 485 18.99 16.33 37.02
C ASN A 485 18.98 16.15 35.49
N LEU A 486 18.04 16.82 34.81
CA LEU A 486 18.00 16.84 33.35
C LEU A 486 19.28 17.48 32.80
N GLU A 487 19.93 16.78 31.89
CA GLU A 487 21.20 17.15 31.28
C GLU A 487 21.07 17.00 29.76
N GLU A 488 21.36 18.08 29.04
CA GLU A 488 21.51 18.05 27.59
C GLU A 488 22.79 17.30 27.24
N LEU A 489 22.69 16.27 26.39
CA LEU A 489 23.88 15.57 25.87
C LEU A 489 24.29 16.17 24.52
N ILE A 490 23.31 16.39 23.64
CA ILE A 490 23.52 17.02 22.35
C ILE A 490 22.21 17.65 21.87
N ALA A 491 22.31 18.90 21.41
CA ALA A 491 21.26 19.66 20.78
C ALA A 491 21.85 20.35 19.55
N THR A 492 21.30 20.07 18.36
CA THR A 492 21.72 20.70 17.10
C THR A 492 20.50 20.91 16.21
N PRO A 493 20.59 21.67 15.09
CA PRO A 493 19.52 21.75 14.10
C PRO A 493 19.25 20.45 13.34
N SER A 494 20.00 19.36 13.55
CA SER A 494 19.71 18.05 12.97
C SER A 494 18.81 17.22 13.90
N VAL A 495 18.41 16.03 13.44
CA VAL A 495 17.74 15.04 14.30
C VAL A 495 18.80 14.32 15.10
N GLU A 496 18.80 14.51 16.43
CA GLU A 496 19.59 13.76 17.39
C GLU A 496 18.67 12.81 18.17
N ASP A 497 18.80 11.49 17.99
CA ASP A 497 17.79 10.52 18.44
C ASP A 497 18.37 9.17 18.93
N ALA A 498 17.55 8.39 19.61
CA ALA A 498 17.78 6.99 19.99
C ALA A 498 19.12 6.74 20.72
N GLY A 499 19.48 7.61 21.66
CA GLY A 499 20.73 7.51 22.40
C GLY A 499 20.79 6.33 23.38
N ALA A 500 21.88 5.54 23.30
CA ALA A 500 22.21 4.44 24.19
C ALA A 500 23.56 4.69 24.88
N LEU A 501 23.60 4.67 26.21
CA LEU A 501 24.82 4.83 27.01
C LEU A 501 25.70 3.58 26.95
N SER A 502 27.02 3.78 26.94
CA SER A 502 28.01 2.72 27.10
C SER A 502 27.93 2.08 28.50
N PRO A 503 28.41 0.83 28.69
CA PRO A 503 28.37 0.15 29.99
C PRO A 503 29.09 0.88 31.13
N ASP A 504 30.12 1.66 30.82
CA ASP A 504 30.84 2.52 31.77
C ASP A 504 30.19 3.89 32.00
N GLY A 505 29.13 4.22 31.26
CA GLY A 505 28.42 5.50 31.29
C GLY A 505 29.22 6.71 30.76
N THR A 506 30.41 6.51 30.17
CA THR A 506 31.26 7.63 29.70
C THR A 506 30.90 8.14 28.30
N LYS A 507 30.19 7.34 27.51
CA LYS A 507 29.82 7.66 26.12
C LYS A 507 28.36 7.37 25.84
N VAL A 508 27.83 8.03 24.82
CA VAL A 508 26.53 7.71 24.25
C VAL A 508 26.69 7.43 22.75
N ALA A 509 26.10 6.34 22.28
CA ALA A 509 25.93 6.06 20.86
C ALA A 509 24.51 6.50 20.46
N TYR A 510 24.35 7.23 19.36
CA TYR A 510 23.07 7.85 18.99
C TYR A 510 22.93 7.95 17.46
N VAL A 511 21.70 8.17 17.00
CA VAL A 511 21.40 8.47 15.59
C VAL A 511 21.51 9.98 15.40
N SER A 512 22.22 10.41 14.36
CA SER A 512 22.26 11.83 13.94
C SER A 512 22.17 12.00 12.44
N THR A 513 21.49 13.05 11.99
CA THR A 513 21.48 13.49 10.59
C THR A 513 22.53 14.57 10.26
N GLU A 514 23.38 14.94 11.22
CA GLU A 514 24.43 15.95 11.04
C GLU A 514 25.42 15.54 9.93
N ASN A 515 25.87 16.52 9.13
CA ASN A 515 26.84 16.35 8.03
C ASN A 515 26.35 15.45 6.86
N GLY A 516 25.05 15.42 6.57
CA GLY A 516 24.55 14.77 5.34
C GLY A 516 23.05 14.55 5.23
N TYR A 517 22.26 14.90 6.26
CA TYR A 517 20.80 14.70 6.36
C TYR A 517 20.32 13.24 6.39
N ARG A 518 21.24 12.26 6.27
CA ARG A 518 20.96 10.82 6.41
C ARG A 518 21.20 10.38 7.85
N ALA A 519 20.37 9.47 8.36
CA ALA A 519 20.54 8.89 9.70
C ALA A 519 21.85 8.09 9.80
N ASN A 520 22.72 8.49 10.72
CA ASN A 520 24.04 7.89 10.93
C ASN A 520 24.27 7.54 12.40
N ILE A 521 25.07 6.51 12.68
CA ILE A 521 25.48 6.20 14.05
C ILE A 521 26.66 7.09 14.43
N TRP A 522 26.51 7.81 15.53
CA TRP A 522 27.55 8.63 16.14
C TRP A 522 27.87 8.15 17.55
N VAL A 523 29.07 8.50 18.03
CA VAL A 523 29.46 8.36 19.44
C VAL A 523 29.91 9.71 19.97
N LEU A 524 29.36 10.10 21.12
CA LEU A 524 29.75 11.27 21.91
C LEU A 524 30.43 10.80 23.19
N ASP A 525 31.64 11.30 23.45
CA ASP A 525 32.30 11.22 24.75
C ASP A 525 31.77 12.34 25.66
N ILE A 526 31.09 11.97 26.74
CA ILE A 526 30.28 12.89 27.55
C ILE A 526 31.16 13.83 28.37
N ALA A 527 32.35 13.39 28.78
CA ALA A 527 33.26 14.19 29.60
C ALA A 527 34.01 15.27 28.78
N THR A 528 34.27 15.00 27.50
CA THR A 528 35.05 15.90 26.63
C THR A 528 34.22 16.66 25.60
N GLY A 529 32.98 16.23 25.34
CA GLY A 529 32.16 16.74 24.24
C GLY A 529 32.62 16.27 22.85
N ALA A 530 33.58 15.34 22.78
CA ALA A 530 34.13 14.87 21.51
C ALA A 530 33.13 13.94 20.79
N ARG A 531 32.78 14.29 19.54
CA ARG A 531 31.84 13.55 18.70
C ARG A 531 32.56 12.86 17.54
N ARG A 532 32.14 11.64 17.18
CA ARG A 532 32.60 10.90 15.99
C ARG A 532 31.41 10.29 15.26
N ASN A 533 31.31 10.54 13.96
CA ASN A 533 30.44 9.78 13.06
C ASN A 533 31.12 8.44 12.75
N LEU A 534 30.41 7.33 12.94
CA LEU A 534 30.92 5.98 12.64
C LEU A 534 30.54 5.53 11.22
N THR A 535 29.40 5.94 10.68
CA THR A 535 28.84 5.34 9.47
C THR A 535 29.00 6.18 8.19
N ASN A 536 28.95 7.52 8.27
CA ASN A 536 29.26 8.41 7.12
C ASN A 536 30.77 8.59 6.95
N THR A 537 31.47 7.48 6.76
CA THR A 537 32.93 7.44 6.53
C THR A 537 33.21 6.81 5.17
N HIS A 538 34.37 7.05 4.57
CA HIS A 538 34.75 6.45 3.29
C HIS A 538 34.71 4.91 3.31
N GLU A 539 34.87 4.28 4.48
CA GLU A 539 34.88 2.82 4.63
C GLU A 539 33.47 2.22 4.79
N ILE A 540 32.52 3.00 5.33
CA ILE A 540 31.21 2.49 5.78
C ILE A 540 30.04 3.09 5.00
N ALA A 541 30.15 4.30 4.46
CA ALA A 541 29.09 4.95 3.69
C ALA A 541 28.69 4.11 2.45
N GLY A 542 27.39 4.10 2.13
CA GLY A 542 26.80 3.40 1.00
C GLY A 542 26.92 4.13 -0.33
N ASP A 543 26.21 3.61 -1.32
CA ASP A 543 26.00 4.28 -2.61
C ASP A 543 25.10 5.51 -2.37
N PRO A 544 25.56 6.74 -2.69
CA PRO A 544 24.77 7.95 -2.48
C PRO A 544 23.47 8.00 -3.31
N LEU A 545 23.27 7.10 -4.27
CA LEU A 545 22.02 6.97 -5.06
C LEU A 545 21.00 6.01 -4.44
N LEU A 546 21.38 5.24 -3.41
CA LEU A 546 20.53 4.28 -2.71
C LEU A 546 20.22 4.75 -1.27
N PRO A 547 19.28 4.11 -0.55
CA PRO A 547 19.15 4.23 0.89
C PRO A 547 20.47 3.89 1.62
N ASP A 548 20.78 4.66 2.66
CA ASP A 548 21.98 4.56 3.50
C ASP A 548 21.71 5.19 4.88
N GLY A 549 20.68 4.69 5.55
CA GLY A 549 20.31 5.05 6.91
C GLY A 549 20.77 3.99 7.92
N HIS A 550 21.09 4.43 9.13
CA HIS A 550 21.56 3.59 10.22
C HIS A 550 20.83 3.98 11.52
N PHE A 551 20.25 2.98 12.21
CA PHE A 551 19.20 3.19 13.20
C PHE A 551 19.43 2.37 14.49
N ARG A 552 18.86 2.87 15.60
CA ARG A 552 18.70 2.14 16.87
C ARG A 552 19.99 1.46 17.40
N PRO A 553 21.03 2.24 17.75
CA PRO A 553 22.27 1.69 18.28
C PRO A 553 22.07 1.00 19.65
N SER A 554 22.83 -0.07 19.89
CA SER A 554 22.94 -0.73 21.19
C SER A 554 24.36 -1.21 21.45
N TRP A 555 24.90 -0.89 22.62
CA TRP A 555 26.21 -1.35 23.08
C TRP A 555 26.19 -2.82 23.48
N SER A 556 27.30 -3.52 23.23
CA SER A 556 27.60 -4.81 23.86
C SER A 556 27.89 -4.64 25.36
N PRO A 557 27.70 -5.69 26.20
CA PRO A 557 27.93 -5.60 27.64
C PRO A 557 29.37 -5.25 28.05
N ASP A 558 30.36 -5.58 27.21
CA ASP A 558 31.78 -5.23 27.39
C ASP A 558 32.14 -3.82 26.89
N GLY A 559 31.25 -3.16 26.15
CA GLY A 559 31.49 -1.86 25.54
C GLY A 559 32.40 -1.87 24.31
N GLU A 560 32.82 -3.03 23.80
CA GLU A 560 33.70 -3.14 22.63
C GLU A 560 32.99 -2.92 21.29
N TRP A 561 31.67 -3.11 21.24
CA TRP A 561 30.87 -3.12 20.02
C TRP A 561 29.56 -2.34 20.15
N ILE A 562 29.11 -1.79 19.02
CA ILE A 562 27.80 -1.16 18.86
C ILE A 562 27.08 -1.89 17.72
N ALA A 563 25.92 -2.47 18.02
CA ALA A 563 25.01 -3.05 17.03
C ALA A 563 23.96 -2.03 16.59
N PHE A 564 23.55 -2.06 15.33
CA PHE A 564 22.54 -1.16 14.76
C PHE A 564 21.86 -1.79 13.53
N ALA A 565 20.66 -1.33 13.19
CA ALA A 565 19.96 -1.71 11.96
C ALA A 565 20.30 -0.74 10.81
N SER A 566 20.27 -1.19 9.56
CA SER A 566 20.53 -0.32 8.41
C SER A 566 19.92 -0.81 7.10
N ASP A 567 19.43 0.14 6.28
CA ASP A 567 18.92 -0.07 4.91
C ASP A 567 19.99 0.21 3.83
N ARG A 568 21.26 0.33 4.22
CA ARG A 568 22.40 0.58 3.34
C ARG A 568 22.40 -0.29 2.08
N ASN A 569 22.46 0.38 0.93
CA ASN A 569 22.52 -0.22 -0.41
C ASN A 569 21.31 -1.09 -0.78
N THR A 570 20.17 -0.94 -0.09
CA THR A 570 18.91 -1.57 -0.51
C THR A 570 18.33 -0.87 -1.75
N ALA A 571 17.28 -1.43 -2.34
CA ALA A 571 16.61 -0.81 -3.49
C ALA A 571 15.47 0.12 -3.03
N TRP A 572 15.27 1.24 -3.74
CA TRP A 572 14.07 2.09 -3.63
C TRP A 572 12.80 1.30 -4.05
N ARG A 573 12.20 0.58 -3.09
CA ARG A 573 11.09 -0.35 -3.31
C ARG A 573 9.78 0.23 -2.78
N GLY A 574 8.82 0.47 -3.68
CA GLY A 574 7.46 0.87 -3.28
C GLY A 574 6.71 -0.26 -2.55
N HIS A 575 5.70 0.09 -1.75
CA HIS A 575 4.68 -0.84 -1.25
C HIS A 575 3.88 -1.50 -2.40
N GLY A 576 2.88 -2.32 -2.10
CA GLY A 576 2.14 -3.09 -3.09
C GLY A 576 3.07 -4.01 -3.91
N ASN A 577 4.04 -4.63 -3.25
CA ASN A 577 5.11 -5.44 -3.85
C ASN A 577 5.90 -4.73 -4.96
N GLY A 578 6.35 -3.48 -4.71
CA GLY A 578 7.17 -2.71 -5.65
C GLY A 578 6.40 -1.93 -6.72
N THR A 579 5.08 -1.77 -6.57
CA THR A 579 4.21 -1.08 -7.54
C THR A 579 3.57 0.22 -7.01
N GLY A 580 3.52 0.33 -5.68
CA GLY A 580 3.16 1.52 -4.92
C GLY A 580 4.17 2.63 -5.09
N TRP A 581 3.82 3.80 -4.58
CA TRP A 581 4.70 4.97 -4.61
C TRP A 581 5.57 4.96 -3.36
N GLU A 582 4.98 5.05 -2.18
CA GLU A 582 5.72 5.12 -0.91
C GLU A 582 6.63 3.90 -0.65
N HIS A 583 7.81 4.15 -0.09
CA HIS A 583 8.83 3.11 0.08
C HIS A 583 8.58 2.20 1.29
N THR A 584 8.87 0.92 1.07
CA THR A 584 9.03 -0.11 2.10
C THR A 584 10.50 -0.22 2.47
N GLN A 585 10.81 -0.74 3.66
CA GLN A 585 12.19 -0.81 4.15
C GLN A 585 12.68 -2.26 4.27
N GLU A 586 13.90 -2.51 3.82
CA GLU A 586 14.68 -3.72 4.08
C GLU A 586 15.80 -3.31 5.03
N LEU A 587 15.98 -4.02 6.14
CA LEU A 587 16.97 -3.70 7.18
C LEU A 587 17.80 -4.95 7.48
N SER A 588 19.10 -4.77 7.64
CA SER A 588 20.03 -5.79 8.14
C SER A 588 20.71 -5.30 9.41
N VAL A 589 21.16 -6.23 10.26
CA VAL A 589 21.88 -5.91 11.51
C VAL A 589 23.37 -5.87 11.23
N TYR A 590 24.00 -4.77 11.63
CA TYR A 590 25.43 -4.52 11.52
C TYR A 590 26.03 -4.24 12.90
N VAL A 591 27.35 -4.37 12.99
CA VAL A 591 28.14 -3.96 14.16
C VAL A 591 29.35 -3.15 13.74
N VAL A 592 29.80 -2.27 14.63
CA VAL A 592 31.05 -1.49 14.50
C VAL A 592 31.66 -1.29 15.89
N ARG A 593 32.98 -1.10 15.97
CA ARG A 593 33.65 -0.67 17.21
C ARG A 593 33.48 0.83 17.43
N PRO A 594 33.51 1.34 18.68
CA PRO A 594 33.37 2.78 18.97
C PRO A 594 34.46 3.69 18.38
N ASP A 595 35.56 3.10 17.89
CA ASP A 595 36.62 3.82 17.17
C ASP A 595 36.35 3.95 15.64
N GLY A 596 35.33 3.27 15.13
CA GLY A 596 34.98 3.16 13.71
C GLY A 596 35.49 1.88 13.03
N SER A 597 36.33 1.09 13.70
CA SER A 597 36.92 -0.11 13.11
C SER A 597 35.98 -1.34 13.19
N GLY A 598 36.34 -2.40 12.45
CA GLY A 598 35.68 -3.70 12.56
C GLY A 598 34.25 -3.78 12.02
N PHE A 599 33.79 -2.79 11.24
CA PHE A 599 32.45 -2.78 10.65
C PHE A 599 32.16 -4.07 9.88
N ARG A 600 31.07 -4.77 10.24
CA ARG A 600 30.58 -5.96 9.56
C ARG A 600 29.06 -6.11 9.66
N GLN A 601 28.48 -6.79 8.68
CA GLN A 601 27.12 -7.32 8.79
C GLN A 601 27.11 -8.55 9.70
N VAL A 602 26.10 -8.68 10.56
CA VAL A 602 25.90 -9.84 11.44
C VAL A 602 24.69 -10.66 11.00
N ALA A 603 23.57 -10.03 10.67
CA ALA A 603 22.36 -10.72 10.22
C ALA A 603 21.72 -10.02 9.03
N THR A 604 21.27 -10.79 8.05
CA THR A 604 20.51 -10.30 6.89
C THR A 604 19.53 -11.36 6.41
N LYS A 605 18.41 -10.93 5.81
CA LYS A 605 17.41 -11.79 5.19
C LYS A 605 16.68 -11.02 4.09
N THR A 606 16.91 -11.39 2.83
CA THR A 606 16.33 -10.70 1.67
C THR A 606 14.80 -10.62 1.77
N GLY A 607 14.23 -9.44 1.54
CA GLY A 607 12.79 -9.19 1.65
C GLY A 607 12.26 -9.04 3.08
N TYR A 608 13.13 -8.81 4.06
CA TYR A 608 12.78 -8.59 5.46
C TYR A 608 13.46 -7.34 6.05
N CYS A 609 12.82 -6.77 7.05
CA CYS A 609 13.36 -5.74 7.92
C CYS A 609 13.72 -6.38 9.27
N LEU A 610 15.02 -6.32 9.61
CA LEU A 610 15.60 -6.75 10.89
C LEU A 610 15.91 -5.49 11.71
N GLY A 611 15.10 -5.17 12.70
CA GLY A 611 15.15 -3.88 13.42
C GLY A 611 15.31 -3.98 14.94
N SER A 612 15.70 -2.85 15.53
CA SER A 612 15.88 -2.59 16.96
C SER A 612 16.76 -3.63 17.67
N PRO A 613 18.05 -3.78 17.28
CA PRO A 613 18.93 -4.80 17.82
C PRO A 613 19.30 -4.56 19.30
N LYS A 614 19.30 -5.63 20.10
CA LYS A 614 19.75 -5.66 21.51
C LYS A 614 20.65 -6.86 21.78
N TRP A 615 21.64 -6.68 22.63
CA TRP A 615 22.59 -7.74 23.01
C TRP A 615 22.06 -8.61 24.14
N SER A 616 22.41 -9.90 24.15
CA SER A 616 22.26 -10.74 25.34
C SER A 616 23.17 -10.25 26.48
N PRO A 617 22.81 -10.50 27.75
CA PRO A 617 23.63 -10.08 28.89
C PRO A 617 25.06 -10.65 28.89
N ASP A 618 25.27 -11.80 28.25
CA ASP A 618 26.58 -12.44 28.08
C ASP A 618 27.35 -12.00 26.81
N GLY A 619 26.77 -11.09 26.02
CA GLY A 619 27.35 -10.54 24.79
C GLY A 619 27.37 -11.49 23.58
N LYS A 620 26.93 -12.75 23.71
CA LYS A 620 27.07 -13.75 22.64
C LYS A 620 26.00 -13.71 21.57
N ARG A 621 24.87 -13.03 21.78
CA ARG A 621 23.75 -13.01 20.84
C ARG A 621 23.23 -11.60 20.60
N ILE A 622 22.72 -11.37 19.39
CA ILE A 622 21.95 -10.16 19.05
C ILE A 622 20.52 -10.56 18.75
N LEU A 623 19.59 -9.90 19.45
CA LEU A 623 18.13 -10.03 19.41
C LEU A 623 17.55 -8.86 18.60
N TYR A 624 16.56 -9.10 17.74
CA TYR A 624 15.92 -8.08 16.89
C TYR A 624 14.49 -8.51 16.54
N TYR A 625 13.65 -7.60 16.04
CA TYR A 625 12.40 -8.00 15.40
C TYR A 625 12.63 -8.26 13.90
N GLU A 626 11.90 -9.22 13.35
CA GLU A 626 11.94 -9.62 11.96
C GLU A 626 10.53 -9.48 11.35
N ILE A 627 10.36 -8.57 10.40
CA ILE A 627 9.10 -8.30 9.66
C ILE A 627 9.36 -8.38 8.15
N THR A 628 8.38 -8.76 7.33
CA THR A 628 8.60 -8.70 5.87
C THR A 628 8.70 -7.24 5.41
N THR A 629 9.48 -6.96 4.36
CA THR A 629 9.63 -5.61 3.79
C THR A 629 8.28 -4.99 3.44
N GLU A 630 7.36 -5.77 2.83
CA GLU A 630 6.03 -5.29 2.49
C GLU A 630 5.24 -4.86 3.74
N GLN A 631 5.33 -5.63 4.83
CA GLN A 631 4.64 -5.33 6.08
C GLN A 631 5.28 -4.20 6.90
N THR A 632 6.43 -3.62 6.49
CA THR A 632 6.89 -2.37 7.12
C THR A 632 5.90 -1.25 6.85
N TRP A 633 5.33 -1.20 5.64
CA TRP A 633 4.23 -0.29 5.31
C TRP A 633 3.02 -0.58 6.20
N ASP A 634 2.52 -1.81 6.21
CA ASP A 634 1.33 -2.15 7.01
C ASP A 634 1.51 -1.83 8.51
N ALA A 635 2.71 -1.97 9.06
CA ALA A 635 3.00 -1.69 10.47
C ALA A 635 2.90 -0.20 10.89
N HIS A 636 2.82 0.77 9.97
CA HIS A 636 2.55 2.19 10.30
C HIS A 636 1.21 2.72 9.78
N ARG A 637 0.36 1.86 9.18
CA ARG A 637 -0.92 2.22 8.56
C ARG A 637 -2.12 1.73 9.38
N PRO A 638 -2.96 2.63 9.93
CA PRO A 638 -4.13 2.25 10.72
C PRO A 638 -5.08 1.27 10.02
N GLU A 639 -5.16 1.34 8.70
CA GLU A 639 -6.02 0.48 7.87
C GLU A 639 -5.50 -0.95 7.67
N SER A 640 -4.21 -1.24 7.87
CA SER A 640 -3.62 -2.57 7.64
C SER A 640 -2.74 -3.12 8.77
N LEU A 641 -2.42 -2.34 9.81
CA LEU A 641 -1.65 -2.78 10.99
C LEU A 641 -2.18 -4.10 11.61
N ALA A 642 -3.50 -4.30 11.63
CA ALA A 642 -4.11 -5.52 12.17
C ALA A 642 -3.79 -6.80 11.37
N ALA A 643 -3.28 -6.68 10.14
CA ALA A 643 -2.84 -7.78 9.29
C ALA A 643 -1.31 -7.93 9.21
N ALA A 644 -0.55 -6.98 9.78
CA ALA A 644 0.90 -7.04 9.85
C ALA A 644 1.36 -8.05 10.92
N VAL A 645 2.46 -8.77 10.64
CA VAL A 645 3.02 -9.78 11.53
C VAL A 645 4.54 -9.70 11.55
N SER A 646 5.13 -9.70 12.73
CA SER A 646 6.58 -9.86 12.91
C SER A 646 6.88 -10.84 14.04
N GLN A 647 8.11 -11.34 14.10
CA GLN A 647 8.59 -12.20 15.17
C GLN A 647 9.86 -11.63 15.80
N ILE A 648 10.10 -11.96 17.06
CA ILE A 648 11.35 -11.67 17.75
C ILE A 648 12.32 -12.83 17.52
N VAL A 649 13.54 -12.49 17.10
CA VAL A 649 14.55 -13.43 16.59
C VAL A 649 15.90 -13.07 17.19
N SER A 650 16.80 -14.04 17.37
CA SER A 650 18.20 -13.78 17.68
C SER A 650 19.16 -14.66 16.90
N VAL A 651 20.37 -14.18 16.67
CA VAL A 651 21.51 -14.93 16.11
C VAL A 651 22.69 -14.93 17.08
N ASP A 652 23.63 -15.84 16.88
CA ASP A 652 24.97 -15.76 17.47
C ASP A 652 25.73 -14.55 16.90
N PHE A 653 26.40 -13.78 17.76
CA PHE A 653 27.08 -12.54 17.38
C PHE A 653 28.32 -12.80 16.51
N GLU A 654 29.14 -13.79 16.86
CA GLU A 654 30.40 -14.03 16.17
C GLU A 654 30.16 -14.51 14.74
N THR A 655 29.29 -15.51 14.59
CA THR A 655 29.01 -16.18 13.31
C THR A 655 27.89 -15.53 12.48
N GLY A 656 26.91 -14.89 13.12
CA GLY A 656 25.65 -14.51 12.47
C GLY A 656 24.70 -15.68 12.20
N GLU A 657 25.07 -16.90 12.63
CA GLU A 657 24.30 -18.12 12.43
C GLU A 657 23.42 -18.44 13.66
N ASP A 658 22.94 -19.68 13.77
CA ASP A 658 22.09 -20.16 14.86
C ASP A 658 20.84 -19.27 15.11
N ARG A 659 20.07 -18.97 14.04
CA ARG A 659 18.84 -18.16 14.12
C ARG A 659 17.78 -18.86 14.99
N ILE A 660 17.56 -18.33 16.19
CA ILE A 660 16.49 -18.75 17.11
C ILE A 660 15.32 -17.78 17.01
N GLU A 661 14.10 -18.30 16.82
CA GLU A 661 12.85 -17.55 16.82
C GLU A 661 12.17 -17.69 18.19
N HIS A 662 11.95 -16.58 18.87
CA HIS A 662 11.52 -16.53 20.29
C HIS A 662 10.02 -16.32 20.46
N THR A 663 9.32 -15.90 19.42
CA THR A 663 7.87 -15.66 19.43
C THR A 663 7.20 -16.30 18.24
N SER A 664 5.88 -16.48 18.30
CA SER A 664 5.08 -16.93 17.16
C SER A 664 3.71 -16.21 17.13
N GLY A 665 2.89 -16.54 16.13
CA GLY A 665 1.51 -16.05 16.03
C GLY A 665 1.36 -14.66 15.41
N ALA A 666 0.10 -14.30 15.14
CA ALA A 666 -0.29 -13.09 14.42
C ALA A 666 -0.32 -11.86 15.34
N SER A 667 0.70 -11.01 15.20
CA SER A 667 0.76 -9.64 15.73
C SER A 667 2.07 -8.99 15.28
N VAL A 668 2.12 -7.66 15.26
CA VAL A 668 3.38 -6.91 15.17
C VAL A 668 4.04 -6.89 16.54
N LYS A 669 5.24 -7.45 16.62
CA LYS A 669 6.11 -7.56 17.81
C LYS A 669 7.38 -6.75 17.59
N MET A 670 7.70 -5.83 18.50
CA MET A 670 8.77 -4.82 18.34
C MET A 670 9.49 -4.53 19.64
N PHE A 671 10.58 -3.76 19.59
CA PHE A 671 11.39 -3.35 20.73
C PHE A 671 11.76 -4.52 21.68
N PRO A 672 12.39 -5.60 21.18
CA PRO A 672 12.71 -6.74 22.02
C PRO A 672 13.92 -6.46 22.92
N GLN A 673 13.86 -6.88 24.17
CA GLN A 673 14.96 -6.73 25.14
C GLN A 673 15.06 -7.99 26.03
N TRP A 674 16.28 -8.47 26.27
CA TRP A 674 16.52 -9.50 27.29
C TRP A 674 16.33 -8.93 28.69
N LEU A 675 15.70 -9.70 29.58
CA LEU A 675 15.62 -9.38 31.00
C LEU A 675 16.62 -10.23 31.79
N ALA A 676 17.12 -9.69 32.90
CA ALA A 676 17.69 -10.51 33.95
C ALA A 676 16.54 -11.25 34.67
N ASP A 677 16.68 -12.56 34.87
CA ASP A 677 15.71 -13.33 35.66
C ASP A 677 16.03 -13.21 37.16
N ASP A 678 15.01 -13.08 38.01
CA ASP A 678 15.13 -12.94 39.47
C ASP A 678 15.69 -14.20 40.19
N ASP A 679 15.80 -15.34 39.48
CA ASP A 679 16.15 -16.66 40.04
C ASP A 679 17.34 -17.32 39.31
N ASP A 680 18.49 -16.63 39.29
CA ASP A 680 19.78 -17.15 38.79
C ASP A 680 20.41 -18.18 39.76
N SER A 681 19.58 -19.13 40.25
CA SER A 681 19.95 -20.13 41.27
C SER A 681 19.79 -21.59 40.81
N THR A 682 19.88 -21.84 39.50
CA THR A 682 20.10 -23.20 38.97
C THR A 682 21.46 -23.75 39.42
N SER A 683 21.44 -24.83 40.20
CA SER A 683 22.64 -25.37 40.86
C SER A 683 23.68 -26.04 39.94
N ASP A 684 23.52 -25.94 38.62
CA ASP A 684 24.42 -26.47 37.60
C ASP A 684 25.24 -25.39 36.86
N GLY A 685 24.98 -24.11 37.12
CA GLY A 685 25.69 -23.00 36.48
C GLY A 685 25.29 -22.74 35.02
N SER A 686 24.18 -23.32 34.55
CA SER A 686 23.56 -22.92 33.29
C SER A 686 22.54 -21.81 33.52
N SER A 687 22.93 -20.57 33.19
CA SER A 687 22.02 -19.43 33.16
C SER A 687 20.99 -19.64 32.04
N SER A 688 19.72 -19.80 32.40
CA SER A 688 18.62 -19.99 31.46
C SER A 688 17.97 -18.66 31.08
N SER A 689 18.76 -17.67 30.66
CA SER A 689 18.36 -16.28 30.37
C SER A 689 17.48 -16.14 29.11
N ASN A 690 16.36 -16.84 29.05
CA ASN A 690 15.45 -16.91 27.89
C ASN A 690 14.27 -15.94 27.98
N ASN A 691 14.22 -15.11 29.03
CA ASN A 691 13.17 -14.13 29.22
C ASN A 691 13.43 -12.88 28.37
N ILE A 692 12.54 -12.64 27.41
CA ILE A 692 12.58 -11.53 26.48
C ILE A 692 11.27 -10.75 26.63
N ALA A 693 11.40 -9.47 26.92
CA ALA A 693 10.32 -8.51 26.87
C ALA A 693 10.18 -7.91 25.46
N TYR A 694 8.97 -7.60 25.03
CA TYR A 694 8.70 -6.96 23.73
C TYR A 694 7.35 -6.23 23.71
N LEU A 695 7.21 -5.25 22.82
CA LEU A 695 5.95 -4.59 22.50
C LEU A 695 5.12 -5.44 21.55
N ILE A 696 3.82 -5.62 21.80
CA ILE A 696 2.81 -5.89 20.77
C ILE A 696 2.24 -4.56 20.32
N LYS A 697 2.38 -4.24 19.03
CA LYS A 697 1.89 -3.00 18.42
C LYS A 697 0.52 -3.22 17.78
N GLY A 698 -0.49 -2.47 18.24
CA GLY A 698 -1.85 -2.49 17.74
C GLY A 698 -2.70 -3.71 18.10
N GLY A 699 -4.01 -3.57 17.89
CA GLY A 699 -5.02 -4.61 18.11
C GLY A 699 -5.40 -4.83 19.57
N ASP A 700 -6.29 -5.80 19.83
CA ASP A 700 -6.87 -6.06 21.16
C ASP A 700 -5.84 -6.47 22.24
N ASN A 701 -4.59 -6.75 21.86
CA ASN A 701 -3.48 -7.17 22.73
C ASN A 701 -2.31 -6.17 22.74
N GLU A 702 -2.51 -4.94 22.26
CA GLU A 702 -1.51 -3.87 22.28
C GLU A 702 -0.97 -3.60 23.69
N GLY A 703 0.36 -3.46 23.81
CA GLY A 703 1.09 -3.30 25.06
C GLY A 703 2.24 -4.30 25.17
N TYR A 704 2.94 -4.34 26.32
CA TYR A 704 4.13 -5.18 26.46
C TYR A 704 3.84 -6.61 26.94
N ASN A 705 4.73 -7.51 26.53
CA ASN A 705 4.62 -8.96 26.66
C ASN A 705 5.99 -9.58 26.96
N TYR A 706 5.98 -10.86 27.38
CA TYR A 706 7.16 -11.58 27.87
C TYR A 706 7.17 -13.04 27.38
N THR A 707 8.32 -13.58 27.00
CA THR A 707 8.44 -14.97 26.51
C THR A 707 8.34 -16.03 27.61
N SER A 708 8.86 -15.75 28.81
CA SER A 708 8.93 -16.71 29.93
C SER A 708 7.62 -16.90 30.70
N GLY A 709 6.69 -15.94 30.58
CA GLY A 709 5.50 -15.84 31.42
C GLY A 709 5.77 -15.41 32.87
N ALA A 710 7.01 -15.05 33.24
CA ALA A 710 7.38 -14.60 34.59
C ALA A 710 6.64 -13.30 35.02
N HIS A 711 6.33 -12.44 34.04
CA HIS A 711 5.46 -11.29 34.23
C HIS A 711 4.19 -11.44 33.38
N PRO A 712 3.02 -10.97 33.86
CA PRO A 712 1.80 -10.98 33.07
C PRO A 712 1.91 -9.98 31.90
N PRO A 713 1.28 -10.27 30.74
CA PRO A 713 1.20 -9.30 29.65
C PRO A 713 0.33 -8.11 30.04
N VAL A 714 0.79 -6.90 29.74
CA VAL A 714 0.10 -5.65 30.10
C VAL A 714 -0.47 -5.01 28.85
N LYS A 715 -1.78 -4.77 28.86
CA LYS A 715 -2.49 -4.12 27.75
C LYS A 715 -2.50 -2.61 27.94
N ALA A 716 -1.83 -1.89 27.07
CA ALA A 716 -1.75 -0.43 27.08
C ALA A 716 -1.38 0.10 25.68
N ALA A 717 -2.03 1.17 25.24
CA ALA A 717 -1.63 1.89 24.04
C ALA A 717 -0.40 2.75 24.35
N ILE A 718 0.76 2.30 23.87
CA ILE A 718 2.10 2.82 24.21
C ILE A 718 3.03 2.62 23.00
N ARG A 719 4.16 3.35 22.98
CA ARG A 719 5.22 3.13 21.98
C ARG A 719 6.59 3.00 22.66
N SER A 720 7.55 2.50 21.90
CA SER A 720 8.99 2.53 22.22
C SER A 720 9.38 2.12 23.65
N PRO A 721 8.90 0.98 24.21
CA PRO A 721 9.23 0.59 25.56
C PRO A 721 10.71 0.21 25.72
N ALA A 722 11.26 0.51 26.89
CA ALA A 722 12.59 0.08 27.34
C ALA A 722 12.52 -0.35 28.81
N TRP A 723 13.12 -1.49 29.13
CA TRP A 723 13.10 -2.06 30.48
C TRP A 723 14.38 -1.73 31.24
N SER A 724 14.28 -1.59 32.56
CA SER A 724 15.46 -1.42 33.41
C SER A 724 16.34 -2.67 33.35
N PRO A 725 17.67 -2.56 33.59
CA PRO A 725 18.58 -3.71 33.53
C PRO A 725 18.22 -4.85 34.51
N ASP A 726 17.56 -4.50 35.62
CA ASP A 726 17.03 -5.43 36.61
C ASP A 726 15.61 -5.94 36.31
N GLY A 727 15.06 -5.64 35.13
CA GLY A 727 13.73 -6.07 34.68
C GLY A 727 12.53 -5.50 35.42
N ARG A 728 12.71 -4.78 36.55
CA ARG A 728 11.62 -4.38 37.44
C ARG A 728 10.74 -3.24 36.92
N PHE A 729 11.30 -2.38 36.07
CA PHE A 729 10.61 -1.20 35.53
C PHE A 729 10.60 -1.22 34.01
N VAL A 730 9.58 -0.57 33.44
CA VAL A 730 9.50 -0.29 32.01
C VAL A 730 9.14 1.19 31.81
N ILE A 731 9.93 1.87 30.99
CA ILE A 731 9.64 3.22 30.49
C ILE A 731 9.04 3.07 29.09
N TYR A 732 8.04 3.88 28.78
CA TYR A 732 7.42 3.93 27.46
C TYR A 732 6.83 5.32 27.21
N GLU A 733 6.59 5.66 25.95
CA GLU A 733 5.95 6.92 25.58
C GLU A 733 4.44 6.73 25.34
N LYS A 734 3.64 7.73 25.71
CA LYS A 734 2.24 7.87 25.30
C LYS A 734 2.11 9.07 24.36
N VAL A 735 1.60 8.82 23.17
CA VAL A 735 1.46 9.83 22.11
C VAL A 735 0.02 10.32 21.95
N GLY A 736 -0.13 11.57 21.54
CA GLY A 736 -1.39 12.16 21.10
C GLY A 736 -1.31 12.61 19.65
N PHE A 737 -2.43 12.50 18.93
CA PHE A 737 -2.58 12.96 17.53
C PHE A 737 -3.63 14.08 17.43
N THR A 738 -3.68 14.95 18.43
CA THR A 738 -4.57 16.13 18.43
C THR A 738 -4.09 17.10 17.35
N ALA A 739 -5.00 17.66 16.55
CA ALA A 739 -4.61 18.63 15.52
C ALA A 739 -3.79 19.79 16.14
N ARG A 740 -2.63 20.10 15.55
CA ARG A 740 -1.84 21.28 15.92
C ARG A 740 -2.70 22.52 15.65
N ALA A 741 -2.75 23.44 16.62
CA ALA A 741 -3.46 24.71 16.47
C ALA A 741 -2.92 25.48 15.26
N MET A 742 -3.79 26.23 14.57
CA MET A 742 -3.34 27.17 13.53
C MET A 742 -2.27 28.10 14.13
N GLU A 743 -1.17 28.24 13.40
CA GLU A 743 0.00 29.04 13.75
C GLU A 743 0.75 28.64 15.03
N LYS A 744 0.61 27.38 15.50
CA LYS A 744 1.54 26.85 16.51
C LYS A 744 2.99 27.05 16.00
N PRO A 745 3.87 27.77 16.73
CA PRO A 745 5.26 27.91 16.33
C PRO A 745 5.96 26.54 16.27
N LEU A 746 6.78 26.37 15.25
CA LEU A 746 7.60 25.18 15.01
C LEU A 746 9.08 25.57 15.09
N TYR A 747 9.97 24.58 15.22
CA TYR A 747 11.40 24.87 15.08
C TYR A 747 11.69 25.44 13.69
N SER A 748 12.58 26.44 13.63
CA SER A 748 12.90 27.20 12.41
C SER A 748 14.35 26.97 11.99
N TRP A 749 14.57 26.00 11.11
CA TRP A 749 15.89 25.69 10.52
C TRP A 749 16.45 26.83 9.65
N ASP A 750 15.57 27.68 9.11
CA ASP A 750 15.97 28.83 8.29
C ASP A 750 16.11 30.10 9.14
N ALA A 751 17.29 30.72 9.09
CA ALA A 751 17.57 31.95 9.82
C ALA A 751 16.67 33.12 9.40
N ASP A 752 16.24 33.18 8.13
CA ASP A 752 15.44 34.28 7.58
C ASP A 752 13.94 34.15 7.86
N TRP A 753 13.42 32.96 8.15
CA TRP A 753 11.97 32.69 8.24
C TRP A 753 11.55 32.12 9.59
N GLU A 754 10.37 32.48 10.09
CA GLU A 754 9.74 31.85 11.26
C GLU A 754 8.83 30.71 10.80
N TYR A 755 8.92 29.54 11.40
CA TYR A 755 8.12 28.38 10.97
C TYR A 755 6.86 28.27 11.85
N ARG A 756 5.67 28.14 11.23
CA ARG A 756 4.39 28.01 11.93
C ARG A 756 3.54 26.90 11.32
N SER A 757 2.80 26.18 12.16
CA SER A 757 1.90 25.10 11.75
C SER A 757 0.68 25.65 11.00
N THR A 758 0.28 24.96 9.92
CA THR A 758 -1.01 25.16 9.25
C THR A 758 -1.67 23.82 8.91
N ASP A 759 -2.96 23.85 8.55
CA ASP A 759 -3.64 22.69 7.96
C ASP A 759 -3.25 22.55 6.46
N VAL A 760 -3.81 21.58 5.76
CA VAL A 760 -3.31 21.19 4.43
C VAL A 760 -3.65 22.17 3.30
N PHE A 761 -2.73 22.25 2.34
CA PHE A 761 -2.78 23.07 1.12
C PHE A 761 -3.04 24.57 1.35
N PRO A 762 -2.15 25.27 2.06
CA PRO A 762 -2.22 26.72 2.20
C PRO A 762 -1.92 27.44 0.88
N GLN A 763 -2.65 28.52 0.59
CA GLN A 763 -2.31 29.45 -0.49
C GLN A 763 -2.63 30.90 -0.11
N LEU A 764 -1.71 31.83 -0.42
CA LEU A 764 -1.88 33.28 -0.26
C LEU A 764 -2.40 33.91 -1.57
N SER A 765 -3.38 34.81 -1.48
CA SER A 765 -3.82 35.64 -2.60
C SER A 765 -2.95 36.89 -2.78
N LEU A 766 -3.00 37.52 -3.95
CA LEU A 766 -2.38 38.83 -4.21
C LEU A 766 -2.95 39.95 -3.32
N GLN A 767 -4.11 39.73 -2.70
CA GLN A 767 -4.76 40.64 -1.76
C GLN A 767 -4.44 40.31 -0.29
N GLY A 768 -3.46 39.43 -0.03
CA GLY A 768 -3.04 39.07 1.33
C GLY A 768 -3.99 38.15 2.08
N ARG A 769 -4.88 37.42 1.40
CA ARG A 769 -5.80 36.47 2.04
C ARG A 769 -5.28 35.04 1.93
N LEU A 770 -5.17 34.37 3.07
CA LEU A 770 -4.90 32.94 3.13
C LEU A 770 -6.18 32.15 2.80
N VAL A 771 -6.00 31.00 2.15
CA VAL A 771 -7.01 29.95 2.01
C VAL A 771 -6.37 28.59 2.32
N ILE A 772 -7.11 27.70 2.99
CA ILE A 772 -6.66 26.34 3.34
C ILE A 772 -7.79 25.32 3.13
N THR A 773 -7.44 24.04 3.07
CA THR A 773 -8.36 22.93 3.35
C THR A 773 -8.30 22.59 4.84
N GLN A 774 -9.42 22.68 5.57
CA GLN A 774 -9.49 22.29 6.98
C GLN A 774 -9.63 20.77 7.16
N LYS A 775 -8.57 19.98 6.89
CA LYS A 775 -8.59 18.51 7.02
C LYS A 775 -8.37 18.05 8.47
N GLN A 776 -7.46 18.70 9.19
CA GLN A 776 -7.15 18.39 10.59
C GLN A 776 -8.04 19.21 11.55
N LEU A 777 -8.39 20.45 11.16
CA LEU A 777 -9.14 21.39 11.98
C LEU A 777 -10.65 21.43 11.67
N GLY A 778 -11.14 20.59 10.76
CA GLY A 778 -12.53 20.60 10.32
C GLY A 778 -12.92 19.39 9.46
N ASN A 779 -13.97 19.54 8.65
CA ASN A 779 -14.53 18.49 7.78
C ASN A 779 -13.98 18.54 6.34
N SER A 780 -12.67 18.79 6.19
CA SER A 780 -12.01 19.02 4.90
C SER A 780 -12.72 20.07 4.03
N SER A 781 -13.19 21.16 4.64
CA SER A 781 -13.85 22.30 3.98
C SER A 781 -12.87 23.38 3.56
N ILE A 782 -13.29 24.29 2.69
CA ILE A 782 -12.48 25.46 2.29
C ILE A 782 -12.82 26.65 3.16
N VAL A 783 -11.79 27.20 3.81
CA VAL A 783 -11.89 28.42 4.60
C VAL A 783 -10.86 29.44 4.13
N SER A 784 -11.19 30.72 4.27
CA SER A 784 -10.25 31.83 4.06
C SER A 784 -10.09 32.62 5.36
N MET A 785 -8.89 33.12 5.59
CA MET A 785 -8.51 33.92 6.76
C MET A 785 -7.46 34.96 6.36
N ASN A 786 -7.16 35.88 7.27
CA ASN A 786 -5.92 36.62 7.24
C ASN A 786 -4.76 35.65 7.58
N PRO A 787 -3.52 35.89 7.15
CA PRO A 787 -2.45 34.91 7.35
C PRO A 787 -2.07 34.67 8.83
N ASP A 788 -2.46 35.58 9.73
CA ASP A 788 -2.39 35.50 11.20
C ASP A 788 -3.56 34.71 11.85
N GLY A 789 -4.28 33.92 11.06
CA GLY A 789 -5.43 33.13 11.52
C GLY A 789 -6.71 33.93 11.80
N THR A 790 -6.69 35.27 11.73
CA THR A 790 -7.86 36.11 12.03
C THR A 790 -8.84 36.21 10.85
N ASP A 791 -10.06 36.70 11.09
CA ASP A 791 -11.14 36.82 10.08
C ASP A 791 -11.39 35.51 9.28
N LEU A 792 -11.35 34.38 10.01
CA LEU A 792 -11.69 33.06 9.51
C LEU A 792 -13.14 33.01 9.00
N LYS A 793 -13.30 32.63 7.74
CA LYS A 793 -14.59 32.49 7.05
C LYS A 793 -14.67 31.16 6.33
N LEU A 794 -15.74 30.41 6.61
CA LEU A 794 -16.11 29.22 5.83
C LEU A 794 -16.61 29.66 4.45
N VAL A 795 -15.81 29.37 3.41
CA VAL A 795 -16.12 29.77 2.03
C VAL A 795 -16.87 28.65 1.30
N PHE A 796 -16.57 27.40 1.63
CA PHE A 796 -17.30 26.25 1.11
C PHE A 796 -17.30 25.09 2.11
N ASP A 797 -18.50 24.66 2.52
CA ASP A 797 -18.69 23.44 3.31
C ASP A 797 -18.71 22.23 2.39
N SER A 798 -17.79 21.29 2.63
CA SER A 798 -17.66 20.05 1.86
C SER A 798 -18.90 19.16 1.89
N SER A 799 -19.75 19.27 2.92
CA SER A 799 -21.03 18.54 2.98
C SER A 799 -22.13 19.12 2.07
N LYS A 800 -21.98 20.39 1.62
CA LYS A 800 -23.05 21.20 1.01
C LYS A 800 -23.65 20.65 -0.28
N THR A 801 -22.91 19.81 -1.01
CA THR A 801 -23.37 19.22 -2.29
C THR A 801 -24.04 17.86 -2.13
N GLY A 802 -23.81 17.16 -1.01
CA GLY A 802 -24.18 15.75 -0.86
C GLY A 802 -23.43 14.78 -1.79
N GLU A 803 -22.39 15.24 -2.51
CA GLU A 803 -21.64 14.43 -3.48
C GLU A 803 -20.52 13.57 -2.86
N ILE A 804 -20.22 13.79 -1.58
CA ILE A 804 -19.17 13.09 -0.84
C ILE A 804 -19.74 12.41 0.40
N ASP A 805 -19.20 11.24 0.75
CA ASP A 805 -19.57 10.50 1.94
C ASP A 805 -18.92 11.15 3.19
N ALA A 806 -19.75 11.58 4.14
CA ALA A 806 -19.31 12.14 5.42
C ALA A 806 -18.43 11.16 6.22
N ALA A 807 -18.60 9.85 6.07
CA ALA A 807 -17.73 8.85 6.70
C ALA A 807 -16.33 8.79 6.06
N LEU A 808 -16.19 9.10 4.76
CA LEU A 808 -14.89 9.27 4.12
C LEU A 808 -14.25 10.61 4.48
N VAL A 809 -15.05 11.68 4.64
CA VAL A 809 -14.58 12.98 5.13
C VAL A 809 -14.02 12.86 6.54
N ALA A 810 -14.71 12.17 7.46
CA ALA A 810 -14.24 11.91 8.82
C ALA A 810 -12.94 11.10 8.90
N LYS A 811 -12.63 10.31 7.86
CA LYS A 811 -11.35 9.59 7.69
C LYS A 811 -10.28 10.42 6.96
N GLY A 812 -10.58 11.64 6.53
CA GLY A 812 -9.70 12.47 5.69
C GLY A 812 -9.51 11.93 4.27
N LEU A 813 -10.37 11.00 3.81
CA LEU A 813 -10.33 10.34 2.50
C LEU A 813 -11.27 10.99 1.47
N ALA A 814 -12.03 12.02 1.85
CA ALA A 814 -12.85 12.83 0.95
C ALA A 814 -12.94 14.28 1.46
N GLY A 815 -13.32 15.21 0.59
CA GLY A 815 -13.50 16.63 0.95
C GLY A 815 -13.16 17.59 -0.19
N ALA A 816 -13.05 18.87 0.13
CA ALA A 816 -12.58 19.94 -0.74
C ALA A 816 -11.07 20.15 -0.54
N PHE A 817 -10.26 19.85 -1.56
CA PHE A 817 -8.80 19.78 -1.48
C PHE A 817 -8.11 20.72 -2.46
N GLN A 818 -6.96 21.27 -2.03
CA GLN A 818 -6.13 22.24 -2.76
C GLN A 818 -6.95 23.44 -3.28
N PRO A 819 -7.31 24.38 -2.39
CA PRO A 819 -7.88 25.65 -2.82
C PRO A 819 -6.86 26.48 -3.61
N ALA A 820 -7.36 27.20 -4.61
CA ALA A 820 -6.59 28.11 -5.44
C ALA A 820 -7.37 29.41 -5.71
N TRP A 821 -6.79 30.56 -5.40
CA TRP A 821 -7.31 31.90 -5.67
C TRP A 821 -7.23 32.26 -7.15
N SER A 822 -8.27 32.94 -7.65
CA SER A 822 -8.13 33.79 -8.84
C SER A 822 -7.34 35.05 -8.51
N SER A 823 -6.63 35.61 -9.49
CA SER A 823 -5.78 36.80 -9.28
C SER A 823 -6.55 38.07 -8.89
N ASP A 824 -7.85 38.14 -9.21
CA ASP A 824 -8.77 39.21 -8.78
C ASP A 824 -9.31 39.06 -7.34
N GLY A 825 -8.98 37.96 -6.65
CA GLY A 825 -9.47 37.64 -5.30
C GLY A 825 -10.98 37.36 -5.21
N GLN A 826 -11.69 37.20 -6.33
CA GLN A 826 -13.15 37.02 -6.34
C GLN A 826 -13.57 35.55 -6.29
N TRP A 827 -12.70 34.62 -6.69
CA TRP A 827 -12.99 33.18 -6.76
C TRP A 827 -11.91 32.33 -6.09
N ILE A 828 -12.36 31.19 -5.57
CA ILE A 828 -11.50 30.11 -5.08
C ILE A 828 -11.93 28.82 -5.78
N ALA A 829 -11.03 28.21 -6.54
CA ALA A 829 -11.22 26.89 -7.14
C ALA A 829 -10.68 25.80 -6.19
N PHE A 830 -11.25 24.60 -6.22
CA PHE A 830 -10.79 23.45 -5.43
C PHE A 830 -11.25 22.15 -6.09
N GLY A 831 -10.61 21.03 -5.78
CA GLY A 831 -11.17 19.71 -6.08
C GLY A 831 -12.17 19.32 -4.99
N LEU A 832 -13.36 18.81 -5.33
CA LEU A 832 -14.30 18.18 -4.40
C LEU A 832 -14.52 16.72 -4.78
N GLY A 833 -14.29 15.79 -3.85
CA GLY A 833 -14.45 14.36 -4.12
C GLY A 833 -13.76 13.44 -3.12
N SER A 834 -13.55 12.19 -3.53
CA SER A 834 -12.77 11.19 -2.78
C SER A 834 -11.31 11.20 -3.18
N TRP A 835 -10.39 11.19 -2.22
CA TRP A 835 -8.94 11.34 -2.43
C TRP A 835 -8.18 10.09 -1.97
N PHE A 836 -6.84 10.15 -2.05
CA PHE A 836 -5.94 9.09 -1.58
C PHE A 836 -6.37 7.70 -2.07
N GLN A 837 -6.53 6.70 -1.21
CA GLN A 837 -6.97 5.34 -1.59
C GLN A 837 -8.38 5.35 -2.20
N SER A 838 -9.30 6.15 -1.64
CA SER A 838 -10.69 6.28 -2.13
C SER A 838 -10.84 6.94 -3.52
N ARG A 839 -9.74 7.40 -4.15
CA ARG A 839 -9.76 7.92 -5.54
C ARG A 839 -9.92 6.83 -6.61
N ALA A 840 -9.69 5.57 -6.27
CA ALA A 840 -9.90 4.44 -7.19
C ALA A 840 -11.40 4.12 -7.41
N THR A 841 -12.30 4.90 -6.80
CA THR A 841 -13.62 4.42 -6.35
C THR A 841 -14.65 5.54 -6.40
N GLY A 842 -14.36 6.63 -5.69
CA GLY A 842 -15.17 7.81 -5.66
C GLY A 842 -14.93 8.69 -6.88
N LYS A 843 -15.79 9.68 -7.02
CA LYS A 843 -15.67 10.71 -8.05
C LYS A 843 -14.95 11.92 -7.46
N ALA A 844 -14.43 12.76 -8.34
CA ALA A 844 -14.03 14.11 -7.98
C ALA A 844 -14.29 15.06 -9.15
N ARG A 845 -14.59 16.32 -8.79
CA ARG A 845 -14.81 17.43 -9.71
C ARG A 845 -13.96 18.61 -9.28
N VAL A 846 -13.52 19.41 -10.25
CA VAL A 846 -13.10 20.78 -9.98
C VAL A 846 -14.36 21.63 -9.78
N TYR A 847 -14.40 22.37 -8.67
CA TYR A 847 -15.38 23.40 -8.36
C TYR A 847 -14.70 24.76 -8.29
N ARG A 848 -15.49 25.83 -8.33
CA ARG A 848 -15.12 27.12 -7.76
C ARG A 848 -16.25 27.74 -6.95
N THR A 849 -15.90 28.53 -5.95
CA THR A 849 -16.79 29.31 -5.09
C THR A 849 -16.39 30.79 -5.15
N THR A 850 -17.34 31.71 -4.98
CA THR A 850 -17.01 33.11 -4.74
C THR A 850 -16.26 33.24 -3.41
N SER A 851 -15.34 34.19 -3.30
CA SER A 851 -14.48 34.34 -2.10
C SER A 851 -15.22 34.63 -0.79
N ASN A 852 -16.48 35.04 -0.88
CA ASN A 852 -17.41 35.22 0.24
C ASN A 852 -18.37 34.04 0.48
N GLY A 853 -18.25 32.94 -0.29
CA GLY A 853 -19.05 31.72 -0.17
C GLY A 853 -20.52 31.81 -0.63
N SER A 854 -20.92 32.95 -1.22
CA SER A 854 -22.32 33.20 -1.61
C SER A 854 -22.79 32.35 -2.80
N PHE A 855 -21.88 31.95 -3.70
CA PHE A 855 -22.19 31.17 -4.90
C PHE A 855 -21.05 30.19 -5.23
N TYR A 856 -21.39 29.03 -5.79
CA TYR A 856 -20.41 28.05 -6.27
C TYR A 856 -20.92 27.32 -7.52
N GLU A 857 -20.00 26.85 -8.36
CA GLU A 857 -20.28 26.08 -9.57
C GLU A 857 -19.27 24.94 -9.76
N ALA A 858 -19.71 23.83 -10.38
CA ALA A 858 -18.83 22.78 -10.86
C ALA A 858 -18.24 23.20 -12.21
N LEU A 859 -16.92 23.02 -12.39
CA LEU A 859 -16.20 23.29 -13.63
C LEU A 859 -15.95 22.03 -14.46
N THR A 860 -16.15 20.85 -13.88
CA THR A 860 -16.05 19.53 -14.53
C THR A 860 -17.27 18.68 -14.19
N ASP A 861 -17.72 17.83 -15.12
CA ASP A 861 -18.90 16.97 -14.95
C ASP A 861 -18.74 15.80 -13.96
N GLY A 862 -17.50 15.44 -13.60
CA GLY A 862 -17.18 14.30 -12.74
C GLY A 862 -17.23 12.94 -13.44
N SER A 863 -17.20 12.93 -14.79
CA SER A 863 -17.02 11.71 -15.60
C SER A 863 -15.60 11.12 -15.49
N VAL A 864 -14.62 11.98 -15.16
CA VAL A 864 -13.25 11.62 -14.83
C VAL A 864 -12.88 12.23 -13.49
N HIS A 865 -12.10 11.52 -12.68
CA HIS A 865 -11.65 11.99 -11.37
C HIS A 865 -10.78 13.23 -11.51
N SER A 866 -11.37 14.41 -11.25
CA SER A 866 -10.77 15.71 -11.55
C SER A 866 -10.57 16.53 -10.28
N GLY A 867 -9.39 17.11 -10.09
CA GLY A 867 -9.09 17.89 -8.88
C GLY A 867 -7.72 18.54 -8.90
N PHE A 868 -7.32 19.06 -7.74
CA PHE A 868 -6.05 19.76 -7.52
C PHE A 868 -5.83 20.91 -8.53
N PRO A 869 -6.72 21.92 -8.55
CA PRO A 869 -6.63 23.02 -9.50
C PRO A 869 -5.59 24.08 -9.12
N SER A 870 -5.16 24.86 -10.09
CA SER A 870 -4.38 26.08 -9.90
C SER A 870 -4.68 27.09 -11.02
N TYR A 871 -4.86 28.37 -10.68
CA TYR A 871 -5.17 29.44 -11.62
C TYR A 871 -3.95 29.93 -12.38
N SER A 872 -4.14 30.28 -13.65
CA SER A 872 -3.20 31.16 -14.35
C SER A 872 -3.19 32.55 -13.71
N PRO A 873 -2.03 33.26 -13.67
CA PRO A 873 -1.94 34.61 -13.10
C PRO A 873 -2.88 35.64 -13.75
N ASP A 874 -3.27 35.44 -15.02
CA ASP A 874 -4.26 36.28 -15.70
C ASP A 874 -5.72 35.97 -15.32
N GLY A 875 -5.96 34.95 -14.48
CA GLY A 875 -7.27 34.52 -14.01
C GLY A 875 -8.15 33.83 -15.05
N ARG A 876 -7.69 33.64 -16.30
CA ARG A 876 -8.50 33.14 -17.42
C ARG A 876 -8.62 31.62 -17.48
N SER A 877 -7.66 30.90 -16.92
CA SER A 877 -7.58 29.44 -17.02
C SER A 877 -7.32 28.79 -15.66
N LEU A 878 -7.69 27.51 -15.55
CA LEU A 878 -7.20 26.61 -14.50
C LEU A 878 -6.41 25.47 -15.13
N VAL A 879 -5.24 25.14 -14.58
CA VAL A 879 -4.71 23.77 -14.71
C VAL A 879 -5.35 22.88 -13.64
N PHE A 880 -5.61 21.62 -13.97
CA PHE A 880 -6.06 20.61 -13.01
C PHE A 880 -5.62 19.21 -13.44
N ARG A 881 -5.75 18.24 -12.55
CA ARG A 881 -5.35 16.85 -12.75
C ARG A 881 -6.56 15.95 -13.03
N GLU A 882 -6.47 15.10 -14.05
CA GLU A 882 -7.32 13.93 -14.25
C GLU A 882 -6.67 12.63 -13.74
N TRP A 883 -7.46 11.71 -13.18
CA TRP A 883 -7.00 10.40 -12.71
C TRP A 883 -7.98 9.26 -13.09
N GLY A 884 -7.48 8.03 -13.20
CA GLY A 884 -8.28 6.83 -13.44
C GLY A 884 -8.50 6.55 -14.91
N VAL A 885 -9.72 6.75 -15.42
CA VAL A 885 -10.09 6.47 -16.83
C VAL A 885 -9.33 7.32 -17.86
N ARG A 886 -8.77 8.45 -17.41
CA ARG A 886 -7.75 9.26 -18.11
C ARG A 886 -6.78 9.78 -17.07
N TYR A 887 -5.52 9.96 -17.48
CA TYR A 887 -4.46 10.53 -16.62
C TYR A 887 -3.93 11.84 -17.19
N GLY A 888 -3.24 12.59 -16.35
CA GLY A 888 -2.45 13.76 -16.73
C GLY A 888 -3.16 15.08 -16.49
N LEU A 889 -2.52 16.14 -16.94
CA LEU A 889 -2.94 17.50 -16.69
C LEU A 889 -3.86 18.02 -17.80
N ARG A 890 -4.82 18.83 -17.40
CA ARG A 890 -5.78 19.53 -18.26
C ARG A 890 -5.70 21.01 -18.00
N VAL A 891 -5.96 21.81 -19.02
CA VAL A 891 -6.22 23.24 -18.87
C VAL A 891 -7.64 23.53 -19.33
N ILE A 892 -8.44 24.15 -18.46
CA ILE A 892 -9.77 24.67 -18.80
C ILE A 892 -9.71 26.19 -18.92
N ASP A 893 -10.20 26.70 -20.05
CA ASP A 893 -10.50 28.11 -20.26
C ASP A 893 -11.83 28.45 -19.60
N LEU A 894 -11.86 29.47 -18.73
CA LEU A 894 -13.01 29.72 -17.85
C LEU A 894 -14.15 30.50 -18.51
N GLU A 895 -13.89 31.16 -19.65
CA GLU A 895 -14.88 31.90 -20.44
C GLU A 895 -15.62 30.94 -21.38
N THR A 896 -14.86 30.18 -22.18
CA THR A 896 -15.39 29.24 -23.19
C THR A 896 -15.77 27.88 -22.60
N LYS A 897 -15.31 27.58 -21.38
CA LYS A 897 -15.38 26.25 -20.73
C LYS A 897 -14.73 25.12 -21.54
N THR A 898 -13.85 25.46 -22.49
CA THR A 898 -13.14 24.45 -23.29
C THR A 898 -11.99 23.83 -22.49
N VAL A 899 -11.86 22.50 -22.56
CA VAL A 899 -10.81 21.74 -21.87
C VAL A 899 -9.84 21.17 -22.90
N ARG A 900 -8.55 21.42 -22.73
CA ARG A 900 -7.48 20.80 -23.53
C ARG A 900 -6.59 19.89 -22.67
N SER A 901 -6.05 18.83 -23.29
CA SER A 901 -4.99 18.05 -22.66
C SER A 901 -3.67 18.82 -22.69
N LEU A 902 -2.94 18.79 -21.57
CA LEU A 902 -1.58 19.28 -21.43
C LEU A 902 -0.59 18.11 -21.37
N THR A 903 -0.92 17.06 -20.62
CA THR A 903 -0.13 15.83 -20.51
C THR A 903 -1.05 14.60 -20.39
N ASN A 904 -0.52 13.39 -20.61
CA ASN A 904 -1.28 12.13 -20.48
C ASN A 904 -0.60 11.11 -19.55
N ALA A 905 0.41 11.52 -18.78
CA ALA A 905 1.11 10.67 -17.82
C ALA A 905 0.44 10.70 -16.43
N THR A 906 0.92 9.87 -15.50
CA THR A 906 0.43 9.84 -14.11
C THR A 906 0.98 11.04 -13.32
N ASP A 907 0.38 12.20 -13.59
CA ASP A 907 0.76 13.49 -13.02
C ASP A 907 -0.15 13.87 -11.84
N ASN A 908 0.32 14.72 -10.94
CA ASN A 908 -0.37 15.11 -9.71
C ASN A 908 0.00 16.53 -9.24
N LEU A 909 -0.87 17.15 -8.43
CA LEU A 909 -0.65 18.45 -7.77
C LEU A 909 -0.05 19.56 -8.67
N PRO A 910 -0.71 19.96 -9.78
CA PRO A 910 -0.20 21.00 -10.66
C PRO A 910 -0.35 22.41 -10.04
N PHE A 911 0.63 23.28 -10.27
CA PHE A 911 0.63 24.68 -9.82
C PHE A 911 1.28 25.61 -10.85
N TRP A 912 0.60 26.70 -11.22
CA TRP A 912 1.16 27.72 -12.11
C TRP A 912 2.25 28.56 -11.42
N SER A 913 3.28 28.96 -12.18
CA SER A 913 4.28 29.92 -11.72
C SER A 913 3.68 31.34 -11.61
N PRO A 914 4.20 32.21 -10.72
CA PRO A 914 3.69 33.58 -10.54
C PRO A 914 3.78 34.45 -11.81
N ASP A 915 4.80 34.23 -12.64
CA ASP A 915 4.98 34.90 -13.94
C ASP A 915 4.10 34.32 -15.08
N GLY A 916 3.62 33.09 -14.88
CA GLY A 916 2.83 32.33 -15.83
C GLY A 916 3.59 31.67 -16.97
N GLU A 917 4.92 31.59 -16.91
CA GLU A 917 5.71 30.90 -17.94
C GLU A 917 5.72 29.36 -17.79
N ARG A 918 5.46 28.83 -16.59
CA ARG A 918 5.56 27.40 -16.28
C ARG A 918 4.44 26.89 -15.36
N ILE A 919 4.29 25.58 -15.37
CA ILE A 919 3.46 24.81 -14.43
C ILE A 919 4.38 23.78 -13.78
N VAL A 920 4.48 23.77 -12.45
CA VAL A 920 5.14 22.71 -11.67
C VAL A 920 4.10 21.63 -11.33
N PHE A 921 4.52 20.38 -11.24
CA PHE A 921 3.69 19.24 -10.85
C PHE A 921 4.59 18.07 -10.43
N THR A 922 4.03 17.02 -9.83
CA THR A 922 4.77 15.75 -9.63
C THR A 922 4.29 14.68 -10.60
N ARG A 923 5.21 13.85 -11.10
CA ARG A 923 4.95 12.79 -12.07
C ARG A 923 5.44 11.45 -11.55
N LYS A 924 4.65 10.39 -11.70
CA LYS A 924 5.15 9.03 -11.54
C LYS A 924 6.08 8.70 -12.71
N THR A 925 7.39 8.73 -12.46
CA THR A 925 8.46 8.55 -13.45
C THR A 925 8.95 7.11 -13.55
N SER A 926 8.86 6.35 -12.46
CA SER A 926 9.19 4.92 -12.40
C SER A 926 8.04 4.08 -11.84
N ALA A 927 8.27 2.79 -11.57
CA ALA A 927 7.32 1.96 -10.84
C ALA A 927 7.14 2.39 -9.37
N THR A 928 8.17 3.00 -8.76
CA THR A 928 8.28 3.17 -7.30
C THR A 928 8.45 4.62 -6.83
N ASN A 929 8.49 5.62 -7.71
CA ASN A 929 8.65 7.01 -7.27
C ASN A 929 7.90 8.05 -8.11
N PHE A 930 7.71 9.22 -7.50
CA PHE A 930 7.31 10.46 -8.15
C PHE A 930 8.46 11.45 -8.12
N ASP A 931 8.71 12.15 -9.23
CA ASP A 931 9.67 13.27 -9.33
C ASP A 931 8.93 14.59 -9.62
N VAL A 932 9.55 15.72 -9.28
CA VAL A 932 9.08 17.07 -9.61
C VAL A 932 9.38 17.37 -11.08
N CYS A 933 8.38 17.86 -11.80
CA CYS A 933 8.49 18.27 -13.19
C CYS A 933 7.99 19.72 -13.38
N THR A 934 8.50 20.39 -14.42
CA THR A 934 7.89 21.62 -14.96
C THR A 934 7.55 21.47 -16.44
N ILE A 935 6.57 22.24 -16.91
CA ILE A 935 6.17 22.30 -18.33
C ILE A 935 5.67 23.70 -18.66
N ARG A 936 5.80 24.16 -19.91
CA ARG A 936 5.15 25.40 -20.35
C ARG A 936 3.63 25.20 -20.48
N PRO A 937 2.81 26.25 -20.29
CA PRO A 937 1.36 26.15 -20.44
C PRO A 937 0.88 25.62 -21.80
N ASP A 938 1.66 25.76 -22.88
CA ASP A 938 1.34 25.22 -24.21
C ASP A 938 1.61 23.71 -24.37
N GLY A 939 2.29 23.08 -23.40
CA GLY A 939 2.68 21.67 -23.42
C GLY A 939 4.09 21.41 -23.95
N SER A 940 4.85 22.46 -24.30
CA SER A 940 6.26 22.35 -24.68
C SER A 940 7.20 22.41 -23.48
N ASP A 941 8.49 22.12 -23.71
CA ASP A 941 9.57 22.29 -22.72
C ASP A 941 9.28 21.63 -21.36
N LEU A 942 8.83 20.37 -21.43
CA LEU A 942 8.68 19.47 -20.28
C LEU A 942 10.06 19.09 -19.75
N GLN A 943 10.28 19.34 -18.46
CA GLN A 943 11.53 19.04 -17.75
C GLN A 943 11.23 18.25 -16.47
N THR A 944 12.09 17.31 -16.12
CA THR A 944 12.09 16.62 -14.84
C THR A 944 13.25 17.16 -14.01
N LEU A 945 12.95 17.72 -12.84
CA LEU A 945 13.87 18.52 -12.03
C LEU A 945 14.50 17.74 -10.87
N THR A 946 13.93 16.60 -10.50
CA THR A 946 14.44 15.68 -9.48
C THR A 946 14.55 14.26 -10.03
N SER A 947 15.39 13.44 -9.41
CA SER A 947 15.69 12.08 -9.87
C SER A 947 16.37 11.26 -8.76
N SER A 948 15.95 11.42 -7.51
CA SER A 948 16.61 10.81 -6.34
C SER A 948 16.30 9.32 -6.19
N GLY A 949 15.28 8.81 -6.90
CA GLY A 949 14.69 7.48 -6.67
C GLY A 949 13.72 7.44 -5.49
N ALA A 950 13.76 8.45 -4.61
CA ALA A 950 12.76 8.68 -3.58
C ALA A 950 11.50 9.35 -4.14
N ASN A 951 10.44 9.39 -3.34
CA ASN A 951 9.23 10.14 -3.70
C ASN A 951 9.35 11.63 -3.37
N ASP A 952 9.00 12.46 -4.35
CA ASP A 952 8.77 13.90 -4.20
C ASP A 952 7.27 14.23 -4.32
N ALA A 953 6.80 15.12 -3.45
CA ALA A 953 5.39 15.48 -3.30
C ALA A 953 5.19 16.97 -3.00
N HIS A 954 3.95 17.44 -3.10
CA HIS A 954 3.54 18.79 -2.66
C HIS A 954 4.35 19.96 -3.27
N ALA A 955 4.78 19.82 -4.53
CA ALA A 955 5.53 20.85 -5.23
C ALA A 955 4.69 22.12 -5.47
N VAL A 956 5.20 23.27 -5.04
CA VAL A 956 4.57 24.59 -5.14
C VAL A 956 5.60 25.65 -5.52
N TRP A 957 5.15 26.77 -6.08
CA TRP A 957 5.99 27.95 -6.31
C TRP A 957 5.96 28.89 -5.11
N SER A 958 7.10 29.46 -4.74
CA SER A 958 7.17 30.68 -3.92
C SER A 958 7.00 31.94 -4.77
N HIS A 959 6.65 33.05 -4.12
CA HIS A 959 6.46 34.36 -4.77
C HIS A 959 7.71 34.89 -5.50
N ASP A 960 8.90 34.40 -5.15
CA ASP A 960 10.19 34.77 -5.75
C ASP A 960 10.63 33.82 -6.88
N GLY A 961 9.76 32.91 -7.33
CA GLY A 961 10.01 32.03 -8.48
C GLY A 961 10.84 30.78 -8.17
N ARG A 962 11.05 30.44 -6.90
CA ARG A 962 11.63 29.15 -6.49
C ARG A 962 10.54 28.09 -6.31
N ILE A 963 10.94 26.82 -6.27
CA ILE A 963 10.05 25.67 -6.05
C ILE A 963 10.32 25.09 -4.66
N LEU A 964 9.27 24.88 -3.88
CA LEU A 964 9.31 24.13 -2.62
C LEU A 964 8.55 22.82 -2.79
N TYR A 965 9.06 21.73 -2.20
CA TYR A 965 8.45 20.39 -2.29
C TYR A 965 8.84 19.53 -1.08
N SER A 966 8.06 18.51 -0.76
CA SER A 966 8.46 17.48 0.22
C SER A 966 9.17 16.32 -0.50
N SER A 967 10.24 15.77 0.09
CA SER A 967 11.13 14.79 -0.54
C SER A 967 11.64 13.76 0.45
N GLY A 968 11.73 12.50 0.00
CA GLY A 968 12.42 11.42 0.71
C GLY A 968 13.89 11.21 0.33
N MET A 969 14.54 12.15 -0.37
CA MET A 969 15.86 11.93 -1.00
C MET A 969 17.04 11.60 -0.05
N TYR A 970 16.83 11.69 1.27
CA TYR A 970 17.81 11.31 2.30
C TYR A 970 17.44 10.04 3.08
N GLY A 971 16.39 9.33 2.67
CA GLY A 971 15.91 8.10 3.31
C GLY A 971 15.12 8.34 4.59
N PHE A 972 14.83 7.26 5.32
CA PHE A 972 14.19 7.33 6.62
C PHE A 972 15.15 7.87 7.68
N ARG A 973 14.61 8.46 8.76
CA ARG A 973 15.39 8.82 9.95
C ARG A 973 15.35 7.78 11.07
N ASP A 974 14.42 6.85 10.99
CA ASP A 974 14.26 5.72 11.91
C ASP A 974 13.60 4.55 11.16
N GLU A 975 13.36 3.43 11.83
CA GLU A 975 12.84 2.23 11.21
C GLU A 975 11.37 2.43 10.74
N ALA A 976 11.08 2.17 9.47
CA ALA A 976 9.77 2.47 8.85
C ALA A 976 8.58 1.88 9.63
N ALA A 977 8.75 0.67 10.16
CA ALA A 977 7.69 -0.09 10.80
C ALA A 977 7.26 0.47 12.19
N ILE A 978 8.07 1.32 12.84
CA ILE A 978 7.75 1.88 14.17
C ILE A 978 7.08 3.26 14.10
N TYR A 979 7.03 3.90 12.93
CA TYR A 979 6.21 5.09 12.71
C TYR A 979 4.72 4.79 12.90
N ASP A 980 3.92 5.83 13.16
CA ASP A 980 2.47 5.68 13.36
C ASP A 980 1.69 6.79 12.67
N GLN A 981 0.65 6.38 11.92
CA GLN A 981 -0.34 7.26 11.25
C GLN A 981 0.24 8.26 10.23
N THR A 982 1.48 8.04 9.78
CA THR A 982 2.15 8.85 8.75
C THR A 982 1.98 8.24 7.36
N PHE A 983 2.08 9.09 6.34
CA PHE A 983 2.21 8.69 4.95
C PHE A 983 3.70 8.61 4.65
N GLN A 984 4.37 9.73 4.34
CA GLN A 984 5.80 9.73 4.03
C GLN A 984 6.67 10.02 5.29
N PRO A 985 7.05 9.03 6.14
CA PRO A 985 7.87 9.27 7.35
C PRO A 985 9.22 9.93 7.06
N TYR A 986 9.72 9.80 5.83
CA TYR A 986 10.97 10.40 5.34
C TYR A 986 10.80 11.81 4.74
N GLY A 987 9.57 12.28 4.53
CA GLY A 987 9.28 13.48 3.74
C GLY A 987 9.73 14.77 4.41
N GLN A 988 10.75 15.44 3.87
CA GLN A 988 11.21 16.76 4.31
C GLN A 988 11.07 17.83 3.24
N ILE A 989 10.92 19.07 3.68
CA ILE A 989 10.75 20.20 2.78
C ILE A 989 12.11 20.61 2.19
N ILE A 990 12.19 20.66 0.87
CA ILE A 990 13.32 21.13 0.08
C ILE A 990 12.88 22.40 -0.67
N VAL A 991 13.80 23.35 -0.87
CA VAL A 991 13.66 24.46 -1.82
C VAL A 991 14.71 24.35 -2.93
N MET A 992 14.35 24.69 -4.17
CA MET A 992 15.25 24.72 -5.32
C MET A 992 14.87 25.86 -6.29
N ASP A 993 15.79 26.21 -7.19
CA ASP A 993 15.51 27.19 -8.24
C ASP A 993 14.57 26.60 -9.32
N ALA A 994 13.99 27.47 -10.16
CA ALA A 994 13.00 27.10 -11.18
C ALA A 994 13.49 26.04 -12.21
N ASP A 995 14.80 25.92 -12.38
CA ASP A 995 15.48 24.96 -13.27
C ASP A 995 15.91 23.67 -12.55
N GLY A 996 15.57 23.52 -11.27
CA GLY A 996 15.94 22.38 -10.43
C GLY A 996 17.34 22.46 -9.80
N SER A 997 18.10 23.53 -10.01
CA SER A 997 19.40 23.74 -9.37
C SER A 997 19.26 24.24 -7.91
N ASN A 998 20.40 24.34 -7.20
CA ASN A 998 20.51 24.93 -5.86
C ASN A 998 19.53 24.36 -4.80
N LYS A 999 19.28 23.04 -4.85
CA LYS A 999 18.49 22.29 -3.85
C LYS A 999 19.05 22.50 -2.44
N ARG A 1000 18.20 22.93 -1.50
CA ARG A 1000 18.54 23.14 -0.08
C ARG A 1000 17.43 22.60 0.84
N MET A 1001 17.84 21.92 1.91
CA MET A 1001 16.95 21.45 2.97
C MET A 1001 16.32 22.64 3.73
N LEU A 1002 15.01 22.57 3.99
CA LEU A 1002 14.28 23.52 4.84
C LEU A 1002 13.82 22.91 6.17
N THR A 1003 13.68 21.59 6.29
CA THR A 1003 13.34 20.90 7.54
C THR A 1003 14.26 19.68 7.72
N ASP A 1004 14.70 19.41 8.94
CA ASP A 1004 15.40 18.18 9.29
C ASP A 1004 14.78 17.62 10.58
N SER A 1005 13.55 17.09 10.44
CA SER A 1005 12.75 16.54 11.53
C SER A 1005 12.53 15.03 11.38
N LEU A 1006 12.21 14.35 12.48
CA LEU A 1006 11.85 12.93 12.48
C LEU A 1006 10.53 12.65 11.72
N TRP A 1007 9.69 13.68 11.49
CA TRP A 1007 8.31 13.57 11.04
C TRP A 1007 8.12 13.99 9.57
N GLU A 1008 6.97 13.66 8.98
CA GLU A 1008 6.61 14.12 7.63
C GLU A 1008 6.28 15.62 7.64
N ASP A 1009 7.12 16.44 7.02
CA ASP A 1009 6.92 17.89 6.85
C ASP A 1009 6.54 18.20 5.39
N SER A 1010 5.43 18.92 5.20
CA SER A 1010 4.76 19.02 3.90
C SER A 1010 3.98 20.34 3.69
N MET A 1011 3.58 20.56 2.43
CA MET A 1011 2.70 21.66 1.98
C MET A 1011 3.16 23.06 2.42
N PRO A 1012 4.42 23.45 2.11
CA PRO A 1012 4.99 24.73 2.49
C PRO A 1012 4.31 25.93 1.81
N LEU A 1013 4.30 27.08 2.48
CA LEU A 1013 3.99 28.38 1.90
C LEU A 1013 4.78 29.48 2.61
N TYR A 1014 5.60 30.23 1.88
CA TYR A 1014 6.19 31.48 2.39
C TYR A 1014 5.14 32.61 2.39
N VAL A 1015 5.00 33.28 3.52
CA VAL A 1015 4.15 34.45 3.75
C VAL A 1015 5.05 35.61 4.19
N PRO A 1016 5.41 36.55 3.28
CA PRO A 1016 6.21 37.73 3.63
C PRO A 1016 5.54 38.61 4.69
N ASN A 1017 6.36 39.34 5.47
CA ASN A 1017 5.89 40.23 6.53
C ASN A 1017 4.83 41.25 6.10
N GLU A 1018 4.86 41.73 4.85
CA GLU A 1018 3.88 42.70 4.34
C GLU A 1018 2.43 42.18 4.31
N PHE A 1019 2.22 40.87 4.49
CA PHE A 1019 0.91 40.22 4.59
C PHE A 1019 0.57 39.75 6.02
N LEU A 1020 1.40 40.07 7.02
CA LEU A 1020 1.24 39.67 8.44
C LEU A 1020 0.91 40.87 9.36
N VAL A 1021 0.39 41.98 8.80
CA VAL A 1021 0.21 43.29 9.50
C VAL A 1021 -1.24 43.80 9.45
#